data_AF-A0A9N9ANU5-F1
#
_entry.id   AF-A0A9N9ANU5-F1
#
_cell.length_a   1.000
_cell.length_b   1.000
_cell.length_c   1.000
_cell.angle_alpha   90.00
_cell.angle_beta   90.00
_cell.angle_gamma   90.00
#
_symmetry.space_group_name_H-M   'P 1'
#
loop_
_entity.id
_entity.type
_entity.pdbx_description
1 polymer ?
#
loop_
_entity_poly.entity_id
_entity_poly.type
_entity_poly.pdbx_seq_one_letter_code
_entity_poly.pdbx_strand_id
1 'polypeptide(L)'
;MDENVKCRSTDNLNVCPTKIQSKNVQAKLRGLVDMLLGYLKDIKNPPVLQNSLNFDGTIIKNELGKLGLILANDATKMTLTCKPPCTPSAAIPTINAISETLFLISGHAASVPLSAGKTFANEIKSTTGDIIYASAALANSFLDSPIDMNTTNYGHLISTGILWNACDLFQQLPSNNSIAVSQKWKGILALLEDAICEIVDLISENNQNANDDIDDGWDEILGTSTAESSTLSTTEKEMGNLCLDLIKLVQLLFKKILHRCIDPLNTSDQLNTKNIDSFRQDSINETLDQLVHLGNSIIDCTDELGTNLYSPHNVEIIVSHANDLKSHSQELIGLAMLLTTGSHKEWFVLCDGQLSSFERRLKTQPFQMREYYKVTNVVAKKAHHEGRPFGTCPECNQPRTGYKWCKACYSVHFNNEFSTWTSENEEIDKFIQECQLNSFGRSHCLEWVNPNKFKNIQFLARGGFGTIHKAEWIDGPIAEWDPKMKKWKKELEKKTKYIVALKSLDNSQNITADFLNEVKTSLRCALSNLIIRCLGITRHLETGDYMMIMDYGYGGNMHGWWNALNYSGSLPDIVEQFLLADDIKQKMEVNFQNDFEKNMTYHPQAIYTSRLLRLEKLGKENEVKPINNELRSREIPTLRSFSSDSLDSRQFNLELPSDMC
;
A
#
# COMPACT_ATOMS: atom_id res chain seq x y z
N MET A 1 2.69 -75.31 0.11
CA MET A 1 4.09 -75.76 0.10
C MET A 1 4.94 -74.57 -0.28
N ASP A 2 4.85 -73.47 0.49
CA ASP A 2 5.48 -73.30 1.82
C ASP A 2 7.00 -73.28 1.64
N GLU A 3 7.78 -72.28 2.08
CA GLU A 3 7.55 -71.34 3.17
C GLU A 3 8.70 -70.31 3.19
N ASN A 4 8.40 -69.11 3.70
CA ASN A 4 9.26 -68.30 4.57
C ASN A 4 10.55 -67.67 4.02
N VAL A 5 10.39 -66.53 3.34
CA VAL A 5 11.30 -65.38 3.53
C VAL A 5 10.96 -64.76 4.89
N LYS A 6 11.82 -64.96 5.89
CA LYS A 6 11.78 -64.23 7.18
C LYS A 6 12.92 -63.24 7.22
N CYS A 7 12.57 -61.96 7.21
CA CYS A 7 13.42 -60.87 7.67
C CYS A 7 13.94 -61.18 9.10
N ARG A 8 15.25 -61.03 9.29
CA ARG A 8 15.83 -60.67 10.58
C ARG A 8 16.56 -59.35 10.43
N SER A 9 15.91 -58.30 10.89
CA SER A 9 16.56 -57.13 11.47
C SER A 9 17.34 -57.57 12.71
N THR A 10 18.60 -57.19 12.78
CA THR A 10 19.32 -56.84 14.02
C THR A 10 20.53 -56.03 13.59
N ASP A 11 20.37 -54.71 13.66
CA ASP A 11 21.30 -53.80 14.31
C ASP A 11 22.71 -54.36 14.52
N ASN A 12 23.64 -54.03 13.62
CA ASN A 12 25.09 -54.03 13.89
C ASN A 12 25.88 -53.31 12.80
N LEU A 13 25.42 -52.12 12.40
CA LEU A 13 26.25 -51.14 11.67
C LEU A 13 26.47 -49.92 12.58
N ASN A 14 27.06 -50.13 13.76
CA ASN A 14 27.40 -49.01 14.64
C ASN A 14 28.52 -49.35 15.63
N VAL A 15 29.70 -49.71 15.14
CA VAL A 15 30.97 -49.36 15.82
C VAL A 15 32.06 -49.21 14.75
N CYS A 16 32.29 -47.99 14.26
CA CYS A 16 33.53 -47.68 13.55
C CYS A 16 34.66 -47.61 14.59
N PRO A 17 35.88 -48.12 14.32
CA PRO A 17 36.90 -48.29 15.36
C PRO A 17 37.37 -46.93 15.88
N THR A 18 37.15 -46.70 17.17
CA THR A 18 37.87 -45.77 18.06
C THR A 18 38.41 -44.47 17.41
N LYS A 19 37.63 -43.40 17.54
CA LYS A 19 38.07 -42.01 17.56
C LYS A 19 39.18 -41.82 18.62
N ILE A 20 40.42 -42.13 18.29
CA ILE A 20 41.56 -41.71 19.12
C ILE A 20 42.53 -41.01 18.19
N GLN A 21 42.20 -39.75 17.87
CA GLN A 21 43.22 -38.85 17.36
C GLN A 21 44.25 -38.62 18.47
N SER A 22 45.50 -38.37 18.09
CA SER A 22 46.55 -38.03 19.07
C SER A 22 46.13 -36.82 19.91
N LYS A 23 46.36 -36.88 21.23
CA LYS A 23 46.06 -35.77 22.16
C LYS A 23 46.61 -34.43 21.68
N ASN A 24 47.77 -34.45 21.00
CA ASN A 24 48.39 -33.25 20.44
C ASN A 24 47.63 -32.67 19.24
N VAL A 25 47.08 -33.53 18.38
CA VAL A 25 46.25 -33.13 17.23
C VAL A 25 44.92 -32.55 17.74
N GLN A 26 44.27 -33.22 18.69
CA GLN A 26 43.05 -32.73 19.35
C GLN A 26 43.25 -31.37 20.03
N ALA A 27 44.36 -31.17 20.75
CA ALA A 27 44.67 -29.89 21.37
C ALA A 27 44.87 -28.77 20.34
N LYS A 28 45.53 -29.07 19.21
CA LYS A 28 45.73 -28.12 18.11
C LYS A 28 44.44 -27.77 17.39
N LEU A 29 43.56 -28.75 17.14
CA LEU A 29 42.25 -28.52 16.56
C LEU A 29 41.37 -27.64 17.46
N ARG A 30 41.36 -27.89 18.78
CA ARG A 30 40.63 -27.03 19.74
C ARG A 30 41.15 -25.60 19.73
N GLY A 31 42.47 -25.42 19.80
CA GLY A 31 43.08 -24.10 19.74
C GLY A 31 42.78 -23.34 18.43
N LEU A 32 42.68 -24.05 17.30
CA LEU A 32 42.23 -23.48 16.04
C LEU A 32 40.78 -22.99 16.14
N VAL A 33 39.86 -23.84 16.61
CA VAL A 33 38.44 -23.47 16.75
C VAL A 33 38.26 -22.27 17.69
N ASP A 34 38.93 -22.27 18.85
CA ASP A 34 38.86 -21.16 19.82
C ASP A 34 39.34 -19.84 19.21
N MET A 35 40.42 -19.86 18.43
CA MET A 35 40.95 -18.69 17.73
C MET A 35 39.95 -18.19 16.66
N LEU A 36 39.35 -19.09 15.88
CA LEU A 36 38.37 -18.73 14.87
C LEU A 36 37.08 -18.16 15.48
N LEU A 37 36.62 -18.69 16.61
CA LEU A 37 35.53 -18.11 17.39
C LEU A 37 35.87 -16.70 17.90
N GLY A 38 37.14 -16.43 18.23
CA GLY A 38 37.64 -15.09 18.51
C GLY A 38 37.46 -14.17 17.31
N TYR A 39 37.96 -14.56 16.13
CA TYR A 39 37.84 -13.74 14.92
C TYR A 39 36.38 -13.48 14.50
N LEU A 40 35.48 -14.46 14.67
CA LEU A 40 34.05 -14.24 14.40
C LEU A 40 33.45 -13.15 15.31
N LYS A 41 33.92 -13.02 16.56
CA LYS A 41 33.50 -11.94 17.46
C LYS A 41 34.08 -10.60 17.02
N ASP A 42 35.35 -10.57 16.61
CA ASP A 42 36.04 -9.37 16.16
C ASP A 42 35.46 -8.82 14.85
N ILE A 43 35.04 -9.70 13.94
CA ILE A 43 34.37 -9.31 12.68
C ILE A 43 33.01 -8.66 12.95
N LYS A 44 32.27 -9.15 13.95
CA LYS A 44 30.99 -8.55 14.37
C LYS A 44 31.17 -7.20 15.05
N ASN A 45 32.27 -7.00 15.77
CA ASN A 45 32.59 -5.76 16.49
C ASN A 45 33.96 -5.21 16.04
N PRO A 46 34.05 -4.65 14.83
CA PRO A 46 35.34 -4.25 14.28
C PRO A 46 35.96 -3.10 15.08
N PRO A 47 37.28 -3.13 15.33
CA PRO A 47 37.98 -1.99 15.93
C PRO A 47 37.91 -0.77 14.99
N VAL A 48 37.81 0.44 15.57
CA VAL A 48 37.77 1.69 14.80
C VAL A 48 39.13 1.93 14.16
N LEU A 49 39.20 1.83 12.83
CA LEU A 49 40.40 2.14 12.05
C LEU A 49 40.41 3.64 11.71
N GLN A 50 41.59 4.27 11.80
CA GLN A 50 41.79 5.62 11.26
C GLN A 50 41.90 5.57 9.73
N ASN A 51 41.34 6.56 9.04
CA ASN A 51 41.33 6.67 7.58
C ASN A 51 42.73 6.51 6.99
N SER A 52 42.94 5.50 6.14
CA SER A 52 44.19 5.37 5.38
C SER A 52 44.05 6.06 4.02
N LEU A 53 44.86 7.10 3.80
CA LEU A 53 44.88 7.90 2.56
C LEU A 53 45.21 7.12 1.27
N ASN A 54 45.72 5.88 1.37
CA ASN A 54 46.22 5.08 0.24
C ASN A 54 45.61 3.66 0.18
N PHE A 55 44.32 3.51 0.46
CA PHE A 55 43.65 2.20 0.36
C PHE A 55 43.37 1.81 -1.11
N ASP A 56 43.76 0.59 -1.51
CA ASP A 56 43.42 0.01 -2.82
C ASP A 56 42.71 -1.33 -2.64
N GLY A 57 41.40 -1.34 -2.92
CA GLY A 57 40.57 -2.53 -2.81
C GLY A 57 40.90 -3.63 -3.83
N THR A 58 41.59 -3.31 -4.93
CA THR A 58 42.05 -4.30 -5.91
C THR A 58 43.16 -5.18 -5.33
N ILE A 59 44.06 -4.59 -4.54
CA ILE A 59 45.12 -5.33 -3.85
C ILE A 59 44.49 -6.28 -2.84
N ILE A 60 43.55 -5.80 -2.02
CA ILE A 60 42.85 -6.62 -1.02
C ILE A 60 42.11 -7.78 -1.70
N LYS A 61 41.34 -7.52 -2.76
CA LYS A 61 40.65 -8.56 -3.53
C LYS A 61 41.64 -9.64 -4.02
N ASN A 62 42.75 -9.23 -4.63
CA ASN A 62 43.73 -10.16 -5.18
C ASN A 62 44.42 -10.99 -4.09
N GLU A 63 44.78 -10.39 -2.97
CA GLU A 63 45.41 -11.10 -1.85
C GLU A 63 44.44 -12.06 -1.17
N LEU A 64 43.19 -11.63 -0.90
CA LEU A 64 42.16 -12.52 -0.37
C LEU A 64 41.88 -13.68 -1.33
N GLY A 65 41.77 -13.43 -2.65
CA GLY A 65 41.62 -14.47 -3.66
C GLY A 65 42.74 -15.52 -3.64
N LYS A 66 44.00 -15.08 -3.53
CA LYS A 66 45.17 -16.00 -3.39
C LYS A 66 45.09 -16.81 -2.10
N LEU A 67 44.80 -16.16 -0.97
CA LEU A 67 44.69 -16.82 0.33
C LEU A 67 43.53 -17.83 0.36
N GLY A 68 42.40 -17.54 -0.29
CA GLY A 68 41.29 -18.47 -0.44
C GLY A 68 41.67 -19.74 -1.19
N LEU A 69 42.44 -19.63 -2.28
CA LEU A 69 42.97 -20.78 -3.02
C LEU A 69 43.95 -21.63 -2.19
N ILE A 70 44.81 -20.97 -1.40
CA ILE A 70 45.72 -21.67 -0.47
C ILE A 70 44.89 -22.43 0.58
N LEU A 71 43.90 -21.76 1.18
CA LEU A 71 43.05 -22.34 2.21
C LEU A 71 42.24 -23.54 1.69
N ALA A 72 41.68 -23.47 0.48
CA ALA A 72 40.94 -24.58 -0.13
C ALA A 72 41.84 -25.83 -0.34
N ASN A 73 43.08 -25.61 -0.79
CA ASN A 73 44.06 -26.68 -0.93
C ASN A 73 44.46 -27.27 0.43
N ASP A 74 44.69 -26.43 1.43
CA ASP A 74 45.07 -26.88 2.76
C ASP A 74 43.92 -27.55 3.51
N ALA A 75 42.67 -27.15 3.28
CA ALA A 75 41.47 -27.83 3.76
C ALA A 75 41.38 -29.27 3.23
N THR A 76 41.69 -29.47 1.94
CA THR A 76 41.74 -30.79 1.33
C THR A 76 42.85 -31.64 1.95
N LYS A 77 44.05 -31.07 2.12
CA LYS A 77 45.15 -31.76 2.80
C LYS A 77 44.79 -32.11 4.25
N MET A 78 44.17 -31.19 4.98
CA MET A 78 43.75 -31.38 6.38
C MET A 78 42.78 -32.55 6.46
N THR A 79 41.86 -32.63 5.51
CA THR A 79 40.87 -33.70 5.44
C THR A 79 41.50 -35.07 5.24
N LEU A 80 42.55 -35.13 4.42
CA LEU A 80 43.31 -36.36 4.19
C LEU A 80 44.22 -36.72 5.37
N THR A 81 44.86 -35.74 6.01
CA THR A 81 45.84 -35.97 7.09
C THR A 81 45.20 -36.17 8.47
N CYS A 82 44.02 -35.58 8.71
CA CYS A 82 43.30 -35.68 9.98
C CYS A 82 42.30 -36.86 10.01
N LYS A 83 42.06 -37.52 8.86
CA LYS A 83 41.24 -38.74 8.81
C LYS A 83 41.90 -39.89 9.59
N PRO A 84 41.17 -40.63 10.44
CA PRO A 84 41.72 -41.78 11.14
C PRO A 84 42.11 -42.92 10.18
N PRO A 85 43.25 -43.61 10.38
CA PRO A 85 44.29 -43.35 11.39
C PRO A 85 45.14 -42.12 11.04
N CYS A 86 45.23 -41.17 11.98
CA CYS A 86 45.89 -39.87 11.78
C CYS A 86 47.37 -39.92 12.24
N THR A 87 48.29 -39.42 11.42
CA THR A 87 49.70 -39.24 11.78
C THR A 87 49.95 -37.79 12.26
N PRO A 88 50.35 -37.56 13.52
CA PRO A 88 50.53 -36.21 14.06
C PRO A 88 51.56 -35.38 13.29
N SER A 89 52.59 -36.01 12.74
CA SER A 89 53.64 -35.36 11.94
C SER A 89 53.14 -34.81 10.60
N ALA A 90 52.03 -35.33 10.07
CA ALA A 90 51.40 -34.82 8.86
C ALA A 90 50.23 -33.87 9.17
N ALA A 91 49.45 -34.14 10.21
CA ALA A 91 48.27 -33.34 10.56
C ALA A 91 48.61 -31.98 11.19
N ILE A 92 49.56 -31.93 12.14
CA ILE A 92 49.88 -30.69 12.87
C ILE A 92 50.39 -29.58 11.94
N PRO A 93 51.30 -29.83 10.98
CA PRO A 93 51.73 -28.80 10.03
C PRO A 93 50.57 -28.24 9.21
N THR A 94 49.63 -29.08 8.77
CA THR A 94 48.47 -28.62 7.99
C THR A 94 47.52 -27.76 8.83
N ILE A 95 47.28 -28.14 10.09
CA ILE A 95 46.46 -27.34 11.02
C ILE A 95 47.11 -25.96 11.25
N ASN A 96 48.43 -25.90 11.45
CA ASN A 96 49.14 -24.63 11.61
C ASN A 96 49.10 -23.78 10.32
N ALA A 97 49.25 -24.39 9.13
CA ALA A 97 49.16 -23.66 7.86
C ALA A 97 47.78 -23.01 7.65
N ILE A 98 46.70 -23.72 8.00
CA ILE A 98 45.34 -23.18 7.99
C ILE A 98 45.20 -22.03 8.99
N SER A 99 45.73 -22.20 10.20
CA SER A 99 45.75 -21.16 11.24
C SER A 99 46.43 -19.87 10.76
N GLU A 100 47.60 -19.98 10.13
CA GLU A 100 48.35 -18.84 9.59
C GLU A 100 47.59 -18.15 8.45
N THR A 101 47.03 -18.94 7.52
CA THR A 101 46.25 -18.43 6.39
C THR A 101 45.01 -17.66 6.89
N LEU A 102 44.28 -18.20 7.87
CA LEU A 102 43.09 -17.56 8.44
C LEU A 102 43.43 -16.30 9.26
N PHE A 103 44.59 -16.25 9.91
CA PHE A 103 45.10 -15.03 10.54
C PHE A 103 45.35 -13.93 9.50
N LEU A 104 46.00 -14.25 8.39
CA LEU A 104 46.25 -13.29 7.29
C LEU A 104 44.95 -12.80 6.66
N ILE A 105 44.01 -13.71 6.36
CA ILE A 105 42.68 -13.36 5.83
C ILE A 105 41.97 -12.39 6.77
N SER A 106 41.94 -12.69 8.07
CA SER A 106 41.29 -11.84 9.07
C SER A 106 41.96 -10.47 9.17
N GLY A 107 43.30 -10.42 9.10
CA GLY A 107 44.07 -9.18 9.08
C GLY A 107 43.77 -8.31 7.86
N HIS A 108 43.68 -8.90 6.67
CA HIS A 108 43.31 -8.18 5.45
C HIS A 108 41.87 -7.66 5.51
N ALA A 109 40.92 -8.48 5.96
CA ALA A 109 39.52 -8.04 6.13
C ALA A 109 39.39 -6.89 7.15
N ALA A 110 40.15 -6.96 8.25
CA ALA A 110 40.21 -5.91 9.27
C ALA A 110 40.98 -4.66 8.81
N SER A 111 41.68 -4.68 7.67
CA SER A 111 42.40 -3.50 7.15
C SER A 111 41.54 -2.59 6.28
N VAL A 112 40.32 -3.01 5.93
CA VAL A 112 39.43 -2.27 5.02
C VAL A 112 38.76 -1.12 5.77
N PRO A 113 39.02 0.16 5.41
CA PRO A 113 38.42 1.30 6.07
C PRO A 113 36.96 1.49 5.65
N LEU A 114 36.12 1.99 6.56
CA LEU A 114 34.71 2.29 6.25
C LEU A 114 34.55 3.41 5.21
N SER A 115 35.54 4.30 5.08
CA SER A 115 35.56 5.34 4.03
C SER A 115 35.67 4.78 2.62
N ALA A 116 36.19 3.56 2.45
CA ALA A 116 36.18 2.85 1.17
C ALA A 116 34.78 2.40 0.74
N GLY A 117 33.76 2.60 1.60
CA GLY A 117 32.37 2.20 1.39
C GLY A 117 31.95 1.13 2.40
N LYS A 118 30.85 1.38 3.11
CA LYS A 118 30.29 0.45 4.09
C LYS A 118 29.82 -0.83 3.40
N THR A 119 29.20 -0.73 2.23
CA THR A 119 28.71 -1.89 1.49
C THR A 119 29.86 -2.82 1.11
N PHE A 120 30.94 -2.26 0.56
CA PHE A 120 32.17 -2.99 0.23
C PHE A 120 32.84 -3.61 1.46
N ALA A 121 33.01 -2.84 2.53
CA ALA A 121 33.63 -3.34 3.76
C ALA A 121 32.81 -4.47 4.40
N ASN A 122 31.48 -4.35 4.40
CA ASN A 122 30.58 -5.36 4.92
C ASN A 122 30.60 -6.64 4.09
N GLU A 123 30.72 -6.53 2.76
CA GLU A 123 30.83 -7.69 1.88
C GLU A 123 32.10 -8.50 2.20
N ILE A 124 33.27 -7.85 2.25
CA ILE A 124 34.53 -8.50 2.60
C ILE A 124 34.44 -9.17 3.98
N LYS A 125 33.87 -8.48 4.96
CA LYS A 125 33.69 -9.01 6.33
C LYS A 125 32.75 -10.20 6.37
N SER A 126 31.63 -10.14 5.63
CA SER A 126 30.66 -11.24 5.55
C SER A 126 31.29 -12.48 4.95
N THR A 127 31.92 -12.37 3.77
CA THR A 127 32.58 -13.51 3.11
C THR A 127 33.72 -14.08 3.96
N THR A 128 34.45 -13.21 4.66
CA THR A 128 35.48 -13.64 5.62
C THR A 128 34.88 -14.41 6.80
N GLY A 129 33.74 -13.94 7.32
CA GLY A 129 32.97 -14.64 8.36
C GLY A 129 32.53 -16.03 7.92
N ASP A 130 32.02 -16.17 6.70
CA ASP A 130 31.59 -17.46 6.14
C ASP A 130 32.75 -18.45 6.05
N ILE A 131 33.93 -18.00 5.60
CA ILE A 131 35.15 -18.82 5.52
C ILE A 131 35.64 -19.24 6.90
N ILE A 132 35.66 -18.31 7.87
CA ILE A 132 36.08 -18.62 9.24
C ILE A 132 35.13 -19.63 9.88
N TYR A 133 33.82 -19.44 9.69
CA TYR A 133 32.80 -20.36 10.17
C TYR A 133 32.92 -21.74 9.53
N ALA A 134 33.08 -21.81 8.20
CA ALA A 134 33.30 -23.06 7.47
C ALA A 134 34.60 -23.77 7.91
N SER A 135 35.67 -23.01 8.15
CA SER A 135 36.95 -23.54 8.66
C SER A 135 36.82 -24.10 10.06
N ALA A 136 36.10 -23.41 10.95
CA ALA A 136 35.83 -23.87 12.30
C ALA A 136 34.92 -25.12 12.28
N ALA A 137 33.93 -25.18 11.39
CA ALA A 137 33.10 -26.37 11.19
C ALA A 137 33.92 -27.58 10.70
N LEU A 138 34.85 -27.38 9.76
CA LEU A 138 35.77 -28.43 9.32
C LEU A 138 36.66 -28.92 10.47
N ALA A 139 37.26 -28.02 11.25
CA ALA A 139 38.07 -28.41 12.41
C ALA A 139 37.26 -29.15 13.48
N ASN A 140 36.03 -28.69 13.76
CA ASN A 140 35.09 -29.34 14.68
C ASN A 140 34.74 -30.78 14.25
N SER A 141 34.64 -31.05 12.94
CA SER A 141 34.31 -32.39 12.42
C SER A 141 35.37 -33.45 12.78
N PHE A 142 36.59 -33.02 13.11
CA PHE A 142 37.71 -33.88 13.52
C PHE A 142 37.88 -33.98 15.04
N LEU A 143 37.13 -33.22 15.85
CA LEU A 143 37.22 -33.28 17.31
C LEU A 143 36.47 -34.50 17.87
N ASP A 144 37.05 -35.11 18.91
CA ASP A 144 36.41 -36.20 19.64
C ASP A 144 35.16 -35.70 20.39
N SER A 145 35.28 -34.49 20.95
CA SER A 145 34.19 -33.70 21.55
C SER A 145 34.13 -32.34 20.85
N PRO A 146 33.24 -32.16 19.86
CA PRO A 146 33.08 -30.90 19.13
C PRO A 146 32.73 -29.75 20.07
N ILE A 147 33.22 -28.56 19.74
CA ILE A 147 32.77 -27.33 20.40
C ILE A 147 31.45 -26.93 19.76
N ASP A 148 30.40 -26.76 20.58
CA ASP A 148 29.07 -26.40 20.12
C ASP A 148 29.08 -24.98 19.54
N MET A 149 29.32 -24.91 18.24
CA MET A 149 28.79 -23.86 17.38
C MET A 149 27.43 -24.36 16.96
N ASN A 150 26.36 -23.54 16.90
CA ASN A 150 24.98 -23.90 16.51
C ASN A 150 24.87 -24.63 15.13
N THR A 151 25.51 -25.79 14.98
CA THR A 151 25.90 -26.44 13.73
C THR A 151 25.35 -27.84 13.74
N THR A 152 24.70 -28.18 12.64
CA THR A 152 24.44 -29.55 12.22
C THR A 152 25.78 -30.27 12.03
N ASN A 153 25.96 -31.42 12.68
CA ASN A 153 27.21 -32.19 12.67
C ASN A 153 27.41 -32.89 11.32
N TYR A 154 27.80 -32.13 10.30
CA TYR A 154 28.12 -32.67 8.98
C TYR A 154 29.47 -33.41 9.01
N GLY A 155 29.57 -34.52 8.29
CA GLY A 155 30.83 -35.25 8.17
C GLY A 155 31.93 -34.43 7.47
N HIS A 156 33.20 -34.72 7.74
CA HIS A 156 34.36 -33.94 7.28
C HIS A 156 34.41 -33.63 5.77
N LEU A 157 33.93 -34.54 4.91
CA LEU A 157 33.87 -34.31 3.46
C LEU A 157 32.88 -33.19 3.08
N ILE A 158 31.74 -33.13 3.76
CA ILE A 158 30.72 -32.08 3.55
C ILE A 158 31.29 -30.74 4.04
N SER A 159 31.89 -30.71 5.22
CA SER A 159 32.54 -29.51 5.75
C SER A 159 33.67 -28.99 4.85
N THR A 160 34.41 -29.90 4.21
CA THR A 160 35.44 -29.54 3.22
C THR A 160 34.82 -28.89 2.00
N GLY A 161 33.73 -29.46 1.45
CA GLY A 161 33.00 -28.89 0.33
C GLY A 161 32.41 -27.50 0.64
N ILE A 162 31.85 -27.32 1.84
CA ILE A 162 31.35 -26.01 2.31
C ILE A 162 32.48 -24.98 2.34
N LEU A 163 33.66 -25.34 2.87
CA LEU A 163 34.81 -24.45 2.89
C LEU A 163 35.33 -24.13 1.48
N TRP A 164 35.33 -25.11 0.56
CA TRP A 164 35.66 -24.87 -0.84
C TRP A 164 34.74 -23.84 -1.48
N ASN A 165 33.43 -23.99 -1.30
CA ASN A 165 32.45 -23.05 -1.84
C ASN A 165 32.65 -21.66 -1.23
N ALA A 166 32.92 -21.57 0.08
CA ALA A 166 33.20 -20.30 0.74
C ALA A 166 34.48 -19.63 0.20
N CYS A 167 35.54 -20.41 -0.06
CA CYS A 167 36.77 -19.90 -0.68
C CYS A 167 36.58 -19.42 -2.13
N ASP A 168 35.66 -20.01 -2.89
CA ASP A 168 35.37 -19.57 -4.26
C ASP A 168 34.77 -18.16 -4.30
N LEU A 169 34.00 -17.78 -3.27
CA LEU A 169 33.44 -16.44 -3.13
C LEU A 169 34.51 -15.34 -3.07
N PHE A 170 35.72 -15.63 -2.57
CA PHE A 170 36.82 -14.66 -2.58
C PHE A 170 37.27 -14.24 -3.98
N GLN A 171 37.08 -15.08 -5.01
CA GLN A 171 37.36 -14.70 -6.39
C GLN A 171 36.33 -13.70 -6.94
N GLN A 172 35.10 -13.78 -6.40
CA GLN A 172 33.95 -12.98 -6.83
C GLN A 172 33.83 -11.65 -6.06
N LEU A 173 34.68 -11.43 -5.05
CA LEU A 173 34.68 -10.21 -4.25
C LEU A 173 34.75 -8.96 -5.13
N PRO A 174 34.04 -7.88 -4.76
CA PRO A 174 34.18 -6.59 -5.40
C PRO A 174 35.58 -6.02 -5.18
N SER A 175 36.05 -5.12 -6.05
CA SER A 175 37.31 -4.39 -5.86
C SER A 175 37.12 -2.98 -5.30
N ASN A 176 35.88 -2.47 -5.26
CA ASN A 176 35.53 -1.15 -4.73
C ASN A 176 34.02 -1.10 -4.36
N ASN A 177 33.57 0.04 -3.81
CA ASN A 177 32.17 0.21 -3.40
C ASN A 177 31.17 0.17 -4.54
N SER A 178 31.47 0.77 -5.69
CA SER A 178 30.51 0.81 -6.80
C SER A 178 30.21 -0.58 -7.36
N ILE A 179 31.20 -1.47 -7.41
CA ILE A 179 31.02 -2.87 -7.82
C ILE A 179 30.22 -3.64 -6.75
N ALA A 180 30.57 -3.45 -5.47
CA ALA A 180 29.85 -4.09 -4.35
C ALA A 180 28.35 -3.70 -4.36
N VAL A 181 28.10 -2.41 -4.54
CA VAL A 181 26.75 -1.83 -4.63
C VAL A 181 26.04 -2.35 -5.87
N SER A 182 26.67 -2.40 -7.04
CA SER A 182 26.09 -2.97 -8.26
C SER A 182 25.67 -4.44 -8.07
N GLN A 183 26.50 -5.26 -7.42
CA GLN A 183 26.18 -6.65 -7.12
C GLN A 183 24.97 -6.78 -6.18
N LYS A 184 24.97 -6.06 -5.04
CA LYS A 184 23.82 -6.08 -4.12
C LYS A 184 22.56 -5.53 -4.76
N TRP A 185 22.66 -4.45 -5.55
CA TRP A 185 21.54 -3.84 -6.25
C TRP A 185 20.87 -4.80 -7.24
N LYS A 186 21.66 -5.60 -7.97
CA LYS A 186 21.16 -6.66 -8.84
C LYS A 186 20.43 -7.76 -8.04
N GLY A 187 20.94 -8.11 -6.86
CA GLY A 187 20.26 -9.04 -5.94
C GLY A 187 18.90 -8.51 -5.50
N ILE A 188 18.82 -7.25 -5.07
CA ILE A 188 17.54 -6.62 -4.68
C ILE A 188 16.57 -6.56 -5.87
N LEU A 189 17.08 -6.26 -7.07
CA LEU A 189 16.25 -6.24 -8.28
C LEU A 189 15.66 -7.61 -8.63
N ALA A 190 16.41 -8.69 -8.41
CA ALA A 190 15.92 -10.06 -8.59
C ALA A 190 14.80 -10.39 -7.59
N LEU A 191 14.96 -10.01 -6.32
CA LEU A 191 13.91 -10.19 -5.31
C LEU A 191 12.63 -9.39 -5.65
N LEU A 192 12.77 -8.17 -6.18
CA LEU A 192 11.63 -7.40 -6.69
C LEU A 192 10.96 -8.08 -7.89
N GLU A 193 11.75 -8.72 -8.78
CA GLU A 193 11.23 -9.48 -9.91
C GLU A 193 10.43 -10.71 -9.44
N ASP A 194 10.93 -11.42 -8.43
CA ASP A 194 10.24 -12.56 -7.83
C ASP A 194 8.92 -12.14 -7.16
N ALA A 195 8.93 -11.06 -6.37
CA ALA A 195 7.73 -10.52 -5.73
C ALA A 195 6.67 -10.06 -6.74
N ILE A 196 7.08 -9.51 -7.88
CA ILE A 196 6.15 -9.15 -8.97
C ILE A 196 5.49 -10.40 -9.55
N CYS A 197 6.26 -11.47 -9.78
CA CYS A 197 5.73 -12.73 -10.29
C CYS A 197 4.71 -13.33 -9.31
N GLU A 198 5.05 -13.39 -8.02
CA GLU A 198 4.16 -13.91 -6.98
C GLU A 198 2.82 -13.16 -6.91
N ILE A 199 2.85 -11.81 -6.95
CA ILE A 199 1.63 -11.00 -6.95
C ILE A 199 0.84 -11.18 -8.25
N VAL A 200 1.51 -11.34 -9.40
CA VAL A 200 0.84 -11.64 -10.67
C VAL A 200 0.13 -12.98 -10.62
N ASP A 201 0.79 -14.01 -10.11
CA ASP A 201 0.23 -15.36 -9.99
C ASP A 201 -0.98 -15.36 -9.06
N LEU A 202 -0.88 -14.69 -7.91
CA LEU A 202 -1.99 -14.47 -6.97
C LEU A 202 -3.23 -13.83 -7.64
N ILE A 203 -3.01 -12.86 -8.52
CA ILE A 203 -4.10 -12.20 -9.26
C ILE A 203 -4.66 -13.12 -10.38
N SER A 204 -3.83 -13.99 -10.96
CA SER A 204 -4.09 -14.77 -12.18
C SER A 204 -4.71 -16.15 -11.95
N GLU A 205 -4.31 -16.88 -10.90
CA GLU A 205 -4.80 -18.24 -10.58
C GLU A 205 -6.32 -18.29 -10.36
N ASN A 206 -6.96 -17.15 -10.14
CA ASN A 206 -8.42 -17.02 -9.98
C ASN A 206 -9.20 -16.88 -11.31
N ASN A 207 -8.63 -17.25 -12.46
CA ASN A 207 -9.31 -17.26 -13.77
C ASN A 207 -9.36 -18.64 -14.45
N GLN A 208 -8.69 -19.66 -13.92
CA GLN A 208 -8.80 -21.04 -14.40
C GLN A 208 -9.37 -21.89 -13.29
N ASN A 209 -10.70 -22.09 -13.31
CA ASN A 209 -11.38 -23.31 -12.87
C ASN A 209 -12.88 -23.21 -13.20
N ALA A 210 -13.17 -23.26 -14.50
CA ALA A 210 -14.32 -23.99 -15.01
C ALA A 210 -13.75 -24.99 -16.02
N ASN A 211 -13.67 -26.25 -15.58
CA ASN A 211 -13.08 -27.42 -16.25
C ASN A 211 -11.55 -27.51 -16.15
N ASP A 212 -11.07 -28.25 -15.16
CA ASP A 212 -10.59 -29.60 -15.43
C ASP A 212 -10.48 -30.37 -14.11
N ASP A 213 -11.27 -31.44 -13.98
CA ASP A 213 -11.13 -32.45 -12.95
C ASP A 213 -9.80 -33.18 -13.13
N ILE A 214 -8.83 -32.94 -12.24
CA ILE A 214 -7.84 -33.95 -11.87
C ILE A 214 -7.74 -33.93 -10.35
N ASP A 215 -8.47 -34.87 -9.74
CA ASP A 215 -8.34 -35.32 -8.37
C ASP A 215 -6.97 -36.00 -8.18
N ASP A 216 -6.04 -35.31 -7.55
CA ASP A 216 -4.80 -35.85 -7.03
C ASP A 216 -4.82 -35.90 -5.49
N GLY A 217 -5.79 -36.58 -4.91
CA GLY A 217 -5.54 -37.60 -3.87
C GLY A 217 -4.78 -37.20 -2.59
N TRP A 218 -4.82 -35.94 -2.16
CA TRP A 218 -4.22 -35.48 -0.89
C TRP A 218 -5.24 -35.12 0.21
N ASP A 219 -6.54 -35.14 -0.09
CA ASP A 219 -7.61 -34.70 0.83
C ASP A 219 -7.93 -35.68 1.99
N GLU A 220 -7.28 -36.85 2.07
CA GLU A 220 -7.66 -37.87 3.06
C GLU A 220 -6.86 -37.83 4.38
N ILE A 221 -5.91 -36.90 4.57
CA ILE A 221 -5.03 -36.89 5.77
C ILE A 221 -5.31 -35.75 6.77
N LEU A 222 -6.03 -34.70 6.41
CA LEU A 222 -6.38 -33.60 7.33
C LEU A 222 -7.89 -33.41 7.41
N GLY A 223 -8.53 -34.26 8.20
CA GLY A 223 -9.92 -34.06 8.56
C GLY A 223 -10.09 -32.79 9.40
N THR A 224 -10.48 -31.68 8.78
CA THR A 224 -11.54 -30.75 9.23
C THR A 224 -11.71 -29.56 8.29
N SER A 225 -12.98 -29.29 7.98
CA SER A 225 -13.57 -28.11 7.34
C SER A 225 -13.10 -27.78 5.92
N THR A 226 -14.04 -27.95 4.99
CA THR A 226 -14.15 -27.19 3.74
C THR A 226 -13.84 -25.71 3.99
N ALA A 227 -12.58 -25.31 3.79
CA ALA A 227 -12.26 -23.92 3.54
C ALA A 227 -12.82 -23.63 2.15
N GLU A 228 -13.88 -22.84 2.09
CA GLU A 228 -14.31 -22.21 0.85
C GLU A 228 -13.06 -21.61 0.20
N SER A 229 -12.67 -22.12 -0.97
CA SER A 229 -11.62 -21.54 -1.80
C SER A 229 -11.98 -20.07 -1.99
N SER A 230 -11.28 -19.19 -1.27
CA SER A 230 -11.62 -17.78 -1.17
C SER A 230 -11.17 -17.07 -2.44
N THR A 231 -11.97 -17.19 -3.50
CA THR A 231 -11.77 -16.44 -4.74
C THR A 231 -11.70 -14.95 -4.44
N LEU A 232 -10.61 -14.28 -4.84
CA LEU A 232 -10.43 -12.84 -4.65
C LEU A 232 -11.61 -12.08 -5.28
N SER A 233 -12.23 -11.21 -4.49
CA SER A 233 -13.26 -10.29 -4.98
C SER A 233 -12.70 -9.36 -6.05
N THR A 234 -13.59 -8.80 -6.88
CA THR A 234 -13.19 -7.83 -7.91
C THR A 234 -12.48 -6.61 -7.33
N THR A 235 -12.82 -6.18 -6.12
CA THR A 235 -12.16 -5.10 -5.39
C THR A 235 -10.75 -5.45 -4.93
N GLU A 236 -10.53 -6.69 -4.49
CA GLU A 236 -9.22 -7.17 -4.06
C GLU A 236 -8.30 -7.33 -5.27
N LYS A 237 -8.81 -7.83 -6.40
CA LYS A 237 -8.08 -7.87 -7.68
C LYS A 237 -7.69 -6.47 -8.16
N GLU A 238 -8.58 -5.48 -8.05
CA GLU A 238 -8.28 -4.08 -8.40
C GLU A 238 -7.19 -3.48 -7.50
N MET A 239 -7.24 -3.75 -6.19
CA MET A 239 -6.22 -3.31 -5.24
C MET A 239 -4.86 -3.97 -5.54
N GLY A 240 -4.85 -5.28 -5.75
CA GLY A 240 -3.65 -6.02 -6.15
C GLY A 240 -3.04 -5.46 -7.44
N ASN A 241 -3.87 -5.12 -8.44
CA ASN A 241 -3.38 -4.50 -9.67
C ASN A 241 -2.78 -3.10 -9.45
N LEU A 242 -3.35 -2.30 -8.54
CA LEU A 242 -2.74 -1.02 -8.17
C LEU A 242 -1.38 -1.24 -7.51
N CYS A 243 -1.30 -2.08 -6.49
CA CYS A 243 -0.03 -2.41 -5.81
C CYS A 243 1.01 -2.94 -6.81
N LEU A 244 0.59 -3.78 -7.75
CA LEU A 244 1.44 -4.29 -8.82
C LEU A 244 1.97 -3.16 -9.74
N ASP A 245 1.14 -2.18 -10.11
CA ASP A 245 1.58 -1.01 -10.88
C ASP A 245 2.66 -0.21 -10.14
N LEU A 246 2.51 -0.03 -8.82
CA LEU A 246 3.50 0.65 -7.98
C LEU A 246 4.82 -0.12 -7.96
N ILE A 247 4.79 -1.42 -7.69
CA ILE A 247 6.01 -2.25 -7.61
C ILE A 247 6.71 -2.28 -8.98
N LYS A 248 5.97 -2.34 -10.09
CA LYS A 248 6.54 -2.22 -11.45
C LYS A 248 7.20 -0.87 -11.70
N LEU A 249 6.61 0.23 -11.22
CA LEU A 249 7.24 1.55 -11.31
C LEU A 249 8.54 1.62 -10.50
N VAL A 250 8.54 1.06 -9.29
CA VAL A 250 9.74 0.93 -8.44
C VAL A 250 10.81 0.08 -9.12
N GLN A 251 10.44 -1.04 -9.74
CA GLN A 251 11.37 -1.87 -10.51
C GLN A 251 12.02 -1.09 -11.67
N LEU A 252 11.25 -0.28 -12.40
CA LEU A 252 11.79 0.59 -13.45
C LEU A 252 12.75 1.64 -12.89
N LEU A 253 12.45 2.21 -11.72
CA LEU A 253 13.33 3.12 -11.00
C LEU A 253 14.66 2.43 -10.66
N PHE A 254 14.62 1.22 -10.10
CA PHE A 254 15.83 0.45 -9.77
C PHE A 254 16.68 0.13 -10.99
N LYS A 255 16.04 -0.31 -12.10
CA LYS A 255 16.72 -0.55 -13.39
C LYS A 255 17.39 0.72 -13.91
N LYS A 256 16.73 1.88 -13.80
CA LYS A 256 17.28 3.17 -14.22
C LYS A 256 18.48 3.58 -13.37
N ILE A 257 18.39 3.44 -12.04
CA ILE A 257 19.47 3.77 -11.10
C ILE A 257 20.69 2.89 -11.36
N LEU A 258 20.50 1.58 -11.55
CA LEU A 258 21.58 0.67 -11.88
C LEU A 258 22.35 1.14 -13.11
N HIS A 259 21.65 1.35 -14.22
CA HIS A 259 22.29 1.66 -15.50
C HIS A 259 22.83 3.09 -15.63
N ARG A 260 22.30 4.05 -14.87
CA ARG A 260 22.62 5.48 -15.05
C ARG A 260 23.34 6.12 -13.88
N CYS A 261 23.25 5.54 -12.69
CA CYS A 261 23.92 6.04 -11.49
C CYS A 261 25.07 5.11 -11.07
N ILE A 262 24.85 3.80 -11.07
CA ILE A 262 25.80 2.82 -10.48
C ILE A 262 26.80 2.31 -11.53
N ASP A 263 26.31 1.74 -12.64
CA ASP A 263 27.16 1.13 -13.68
C ASP A 263 28.20 2.10 -14.29
N PRO A 264 27.88 3.39 -14.56
CA PRO A 264 28.88 4.32 -15.09
C PRO A 264 30.09 4.52 -14.18
N LEU A 265 29.93 4.35 -12.87
CA LEU A 265 31.02 4.45 -11.89
C LEU A 265 31.97 3.24 -11.94
N ASN A 266 31.54 2.12 -12.53
CA ASN A 266 32.35 0.91 -12.69
C ASN A 266 33.26 0.97 -13.93
N THR A 267 32.93 1.80 -14.92
CA THR A 267 33.76 2.03 -16.11
C THR A 267 34.79 3.12 -15.83
N SER A 268 36.06 2.79 -16.04
CA SER A 268 37.25 3.63 -15.81
C SER A 268 37.29 4.97 -16.55
N ASP A 269 36.31 5.27 -17.41
CA ASP A 269 36.26 6.49 -18.23
C ASP A 269 35.75 7.75 -17.51
N GLN A 270 35.12 7.63 -16.32
CA GLN A 270 34.80 8.80 -15.48
C GLN A 270 35.77 9.02 -14.31
N LEU A 271 36.56 8.02 -13.93
CA LEU A 271 37.60 8.17 -12.90
C LEU A 271 38.87 8.82 -13.45
N ASN A 272 39.08 8.81 -14.78
CA ASN A 272 40.27 9.37 -15.43
C ASN A 272 40.17 10.87 -15.80
N THR A 273 39.05 11.55 -15.56
CA THR A 273 38.95 13.00 -15.79
C THR A 273 39.26 13.78 -14.51
N LYS A 274 40.56 13.83 -14.18
CA LYS A 274 41.24 14.85 -13.33
C LYS A 274 40.72 15.02 -11.89
N ASN A 275 41.54 14.63 -10.91
CA ASN A 275 41.45 15.02 -9.50
C ASN A 275 40.02 15.00 -8.91
N ILE A 276 39.50 13.79 -8.67
CA ILE A 276 38.44 13.65 -7.69
C ILE A 276 39.14 13.70 -6.33
N ASP A 277 39.07 14.85 -5.64
CA ASP A 277 39.59 14.97 -4.27
C ASP A 277 38.92 13.92 -3.38
N SER A 278 39.66 13.37 -2.39
CA SER A 278 39.18 12.32 -1.48
C SER A 278 37.82 12.64 -0.85
N PHE A 279 37.57 13.92 -0.56
CA PHE A 279 36.31 14.44 -0.05
C PHE A 279 35.10 14.17 -0.96
N ARG A 280 35.29 14.18 -2.28
CA ARG A 280 34.25 13.89 -3.26
C ARG A 280 34.01 12.38 -3.41
N GLN A 281 35.04 11.56 -3.21
CA GLN A 281 34.91 10.10 -3.23
C GLN A 281 34.19 9.57 -1.99
N ASP A 282 34.48 10.11 -0.81
CA ASP A 282 33.79 9.76 0.45
C ASP A 282 32.28 10.09 0.34
N SER A 283 31.93 11.24 -0.24
CA SER A 283 30.55 11.64 -0.49
C SER A 283 29.82 10.71 -1.49
N ILE A 284 30.52 10.23 -2.52
CA ILE A 284 29.96 9.24 -3.47
C ILE A 284 29.73 7.90 -2.78
N ASN A 285 30.71 7.41 -2.01
CA ASN A 285 30.58 6.15 -1.28
C ASN A 285 29.44 6.19 -0.27
N GLU A 286 29.27 7.30 0.45
CA GLU A 286 28.16 7.51 1.36
C GLU A 286 26.81 7.48 0.63
N THR A 287 26.71 8.16 -0.52
CA THR A 287 25.49 8.15 -1.34
C THR A 287 25.17 6.74 -1.83
N LEU A 288 26.17 5.99 -2.30
CA LEU A 288 26.00 4.61 -2.77
C LEU A 288 25.57 3.66 -1.63
N ASP A 289 26.11 3.85 -0.44
CA ASP A 289 25.71 3.06 0.74
C ASP A 289 24.26 3.37 1.17
N GLN A 290 23.85 4.64 1.10
CA GLN A 290 22.46 5.04 1.36
C GLN A 290 21.49 4.48 0.32
N LEU A 291 21.89 4.39 -0.96
CA LEU A 291 21.09 3.71 -1.98
C LEU A 291 20.83 2.27 -1.56
N VAL A 292 21.86 1.48 -1.24
CA VAL A 292 21.69 0.07 -0.83
C VAL A 292 20.81 -0.06 0.41
N HIS A 293 20.98 0.82 1.40
CA HIS A 293 20.12 0.84 2.59
C HIS A 293 18.64 1.02 2.23
N LEU A 294 18.29 2.04 1.45
CA LEU A 294 16.92 2.26 0.99
C LEU A 294 16.42 1.15 0.08
N GLY A 295 17.32 0.57 -0.74
CA GLY A 295 17.02 -0.58 -1.57
C GLY A 295 16.52 -1.77 -0.75
N ASN A 296 17.19 -2.06 0.38
CA ASN A 296 16.75 -3.10 1.32
C ASN A 296 15.41 -2.74 1.98
N SER A 297 15.22 -1.51 2.45
CA SER A 297 13.93 -1.10 3.03
C SER A 297 12.76 -1.19 2.04
N ILE A 298 13.02 -0.94 0.74
CA ILE A 298 12.03 -1.06 -0.33
C ILE A 298 11.64 -2.52 -0.57
N ILE A 299 12.59 -3.45 -0.60
CA ILE A 299 12.25 -4.87 -0.77
C ILE A 299 11.50 -5.41 0.44
N ASP A 300 11.90 -5.02 1.67
CA ASP A 300 11.18 -5.38 2.89
C ASP A 300 9.72 -4.89 2.85
N CYS A 301 9.51 -3.62 2.45
CA CYS A 301 8.15 -3.08 2.26
C CYS A 301 7.37 -3.81 1.16
N THR A 302 8.06 -4.28 0.12
CA THR A 302 7.43 -5.00 -1.00
C THR A 302 6.98 -6.39 -0.56
N ASP A 303 7.78 -7.07 0.24
CA ASP A 303 7.47 -8.39 0.83
C ASP A 303 6.30 -8.30 1.82
N GLU A 304 6.32 -7.29 2.69
CA GLU A 304 5.20 -6.98 3.59
C GLU A 304 3.92 -6.66 2.80
N LEU A 305 4.03 -5.86 1.73
CA LEU A 305 2.89 -5.54 0.86
C LEU A 305 2.35 -6.80 0.17
N GLY A 306 3.22 -7.64 -0.38
CA GLY A 306 2.86 -8.92 -1.00
C GLY A 306 2.12 -9.84 -0.04
N THR A 307 2.65 -10.01 1.18
CA THR A 307 2.04 -10.83 2.23
C THR A 307 0.63 -10.34 2.62
N ASN A 308 0.43 -9.02 2.66
CA ASN A 308 -0.87 -8.43 3.00
C ASN A 308 -1.90 -8.43 1.84
N LEU A 309 -1.49 -8.85 0.63
CA LEU A 309 -2.40 -9.10 -0.50
C LEU A 309 -3.01 -10.51 -0.45
N TYR A 310 -2.64 -11.35 0.53
CA TYR A 310 -3.33 -12.63 0.78
C TYR A 310 -4.56 -12.41 1.67
N SER A 311 -5.61 -13.20 1.44
CA SER A 311 -6.86 -13.12 2.19
C SER A 311 -6.68 -13.57 3.64
N PRO A 312 -7.27 -12.87 4.65
CA PRO A 312 -8.17 -11.72 4.53
C PRO A 312 -7.44 -10.36 4.42
N HIS A 313 -7.85 -9.54 3.45
CA HIS A 313 -7.21 -8.24 3.18
C HIS A 313 -7.49 -7.20 4.26
N ASN A 314 -6.44 -6.55 4.75
CA ASN A 314 -6.55 -5.32 5.52
C ASN A 314 -6.14 -4.12 4.66
N VAL A 315 -7.14 -3.39 4.16
CA VAL A 315 -6.96 -2.24 3.26
C VAL A 315 -6.12 -1.14 3.91
N GLU A 316 -6.26 -0.91 5.21
CA GLU A 316 -5.48 0.13 5.90
C GLU A 316 -3.99 -0.22 5.94
N ILE A 317 -3.68 -1.49 6.20
CA ILE A 317 -2.30 -2.01 6.22
C ILE A 317 -1.69 -1.94 4.82
N ILE A 318 -2.41 -2.40 3.79
CA ILE A 318 -1.98 -2.33 2.38
C ILE A 318 -1.68 -0.88 1.97
N VAL A 319 -2.57 0.06 2.32
CA VAL A 319 -2.36 1.49 2.01
C VAL A 319 -1.17 2.05 2.78
N SER A 320 -0.95 1.63 4.03
CA SER A 320 0.22 2.03 4.80
C SER A 320 1.52 1.59 4.13
N HIS A 321 1.69 0.29 3.86
CA HIS A 321 2.90 -0.23 3.23
C HIS A 321 3.11 0.33 1.82
N ALA A 322 2.05 0.57 1.05
CA ALA A 322 2.17 1.22 -0.25
C ALA A 322 2.63 2.69 -0.14
N ASN A 323 2.25 3.40 0.92
CA ASN A 323 2.78 4.75 1.19
C ASN A 323 4.24 4.71 1.66
N ASP A 324 4.63 3.72 2.45
CA ASP A 324 6.02 3.54 2.89
C ASP A 324 6.92 3.22 1.68
N LEU A 325 6.48 2.29 0.82
CA LEU A 325 7.14 1.97 -0.45
C LEU A 325 7.30 3.20 -1.35
N LYS A 326 6.26 4.03 -1.45
CA LYS A 326 6.31 5.32 -2.15
C LYS A 326 7.36 6.25 -1.51
N SER A 327 7.30 6.45 -0.19
CA SER A 327 8.18 7.38 0.53
C SER A 327 9.65 7.01 0.34
N HIS A 328 10.00 5.73 0.55
CA HIS A 328 11.37 5.24 0.31
C HIS A 328 11.79 5.40 -1.16
N SER A 329 10.88 5.21 -2.11
CA SER A 329 11.17 5.40 -3.54
C SER A 329 11.43 6.87 -3.90
N GLN A 330 10.76 7.82 -3.26
CA GLN A 330 11.00 9.25 -3.45
C GLN A 330 12.35 9.69 -2.86
N GLU A 331 12.71 9.16 -1.70
CA GLU A 331 14.04 9.37 -1.12
C GLU A 331 15.14 8.82 -2.03
N LEU A 332 14.91 7.62 -2.61
CA LEU A 332 15.81 7.00 -3.56
C LEU A 332 16.01 7.86 -4.83
N ILE A 333 14.93 8.48 -5.34
CA ILE A 333 15.00 9.45 -6.43
C ILE A 333 15.89 10.64 -6.04
N GLY A 334 15.74 11.16 -4.82
CA GLY A 334 16.58 12.22 -4.26
C GLY A 334 18.07 11.91 -4.37
N LEU A 335 18.47 10.72 -3.91
CA LEU A 335 19.87 10.24 -3.99
C LEU A 335 20.33 10.02 -5.43
N ALA A 336 19.49 9.44 -6.28
CA ALA A 336 19.81 9.21 -7.69
C ALA A 336 20.05 10.52 -8.46
N MET A 337 19.35 11.60 -8.11
CA MET A 337 19.57 12.93 -8.68
C MET A 337 20.91 13.54 -8.27
N LEU A 338 21.52 13.13 -7.14
CA LEU A 338 22.87 13.57 -6.77
C LEU A 338 23.94 12.97 -7.68
N LEU A 339 23.71 11.75 -8.17
CA LEU A 339 24.66 10.98 -8.99
C LEU A 339 24.50 11.21 -10.51
N THR A 340 23.46 11.92 -10.94
CA THR A 340 23.13 12.07 -12.37
C THR A 340 23.12 13.53 -12.85
N THR A 341 23.24 13.73 -14.17
CA THR A 341 23.18 15.04 -14.81
C THR A 341 22.36 15.01 -16.09
N GLY A 342 21.87 16.18 -16.54
CA GLY A 342 21.14 16.34 -17.80
C GLY A 342 19.77 15.67 -17.82
N SER A 343 19.40 15.08 -18.97
CA SER A 343 18.07 14.53 -19.27
C SER A 343 17.63 13.36 -18.37
N HIS A 344 18.56 12.73 -17.65
CA HIS A 344 18.19 11.69 -16.68
C HIS A 344 17.55 12.25 -15.42
N LYS A 345 17.90 13.49 -15.01
CA LYS A 345 17.25 14.18 -13.89
C LYS A 345 15.77 14.45 -14.18
N GLU A 346 15.46 14.85 -15.42
CA GLU A 346 14.07 15.07 -15.86
C GLU A 346 13.23 13.79 -15.76
N TRP A 347 13.81 12.64 -16.12
CA TRP A 347 13.12 11.35 -15.97
C TRP A 347 12.81 11.03 -14.50
N PHE A 348 13.74 11.30 -13.57
CA PHE A 348 13.51 11.09 -12.14
C PHE A 348 12.43 12.03 -11.58
N VAL A 349 12.38 13.28 -12.02
CA VAL A 349 11.30 14.23 -11.66
C VAL A 349 9.94 13.73 -12.17
N LEU A 350 9.87 13.20 -13.40
CA LEU A 350 8.65 12.60 -13.93
C LEU A 350 8.22 11.38 -13.11
N CYS A 351 9.17 10.52 -12.74
CA CYS A 351 8.92 9.34 -11.90
C CYS A 351 8.36 9.72 -10.53
N ASP A 352 8.93 10.75 -9.89
CA ASP A 352 8.42 11.30 -8.62
C ASP A 352 6.98 11.84 -8.73
N GLY A 353 6.67 12.49 -9.86
CA GLY A 353 5.30 12.91 -10.17
C GLY A 353 4.32 11.75 -10.31
N GLN A 354 4.75 10.63 -10.93
CA GLN A 354 3.93 9.41 -11.03
C GLN A 354 3.70 8.76 -9.66
N LEU A 355 4.73 8.66 -8.81
CA LEU A 355 4.63 8.18 -7.43
C LEU A 355 3.67 9.03 -6.59
N SER A 356 3.74 10.36 -6.75
CA SER A 356 2.82 11.30 -6.08
C SER A 356 1.37 11.15 -6.54
N SER A 357 1.14 10.80 -7.81
CA SER A 357 -0.19 10.52 -8.33
C SER A 357 -0.78 9.20 -7.83
N PHE A 358 0.09 8.25 -7.42
CA PHE A 358 -0.31 6.91 -6.99
C PHE A 358 -1.08 6.92 -5.65
N GLU A 359 -0.69 7.77 -4.70
CA GLU A 359 -1.43 7.97 -3.44
C GLU A 359 -2.87 8.43 -3.71
N ARG A 360 -3.07 9.26 -4.74
CA ARG A 360 -4.43 9.65 -5.15
C ARG A 360 -5.20 8.43 -5.62
N ARG A 361 -4.61 7.59 -6.48
CA ARG A 361 -5.25 6.36 -7.00
C ARG A 361 -5.63 5.36 -5.88
N LEU A 362 -4.78 5.20 -4.85
CA LEU A 362 -5.04 4.38 -3.67
C LEU A 362 -6.19 4.94 -2.80
N LYS A 363 -6.17 6.26 -2.55
CA LYS A 363 -7.20 6.95 -1.74
C LYS A 363 -8.51 7.11 -2.50
N THR A 364 -8.45 7.24 -3.83
CA THR A 364 -9.59 7.38 -4.73
C THR A 364 -10.12 6.05 -5.20
N GLN A 365 -10.05 4.97 -4.37
CA GLN A 365 -10.66 3.67 -4.69
C GLN A 365 -11.87 3.92 -5.59
N PRO A 366 -11.91 3.36 -6.81
CA PRO A 366 -12.99 3.65 -7.73
C PRO A 366 -14.26 3.38 -6.96
N PHE A 367 -15.06 4.43 -6.79
CA PHE A 367 -16.40 4.29 -6.26
C PHE A 367 -17.08 3.32 -7.20
N GLN A 368 -17.20 2.06 -6.76
CA GLN A 368 -17.80 1.05 -7.57
C GLN A 368 -19.28 1.40 -7.63
N MET A 369 -19.63 2.17 -8.65
CA MET A 369 -20.99 2.44 -9.02
C MET A 369 -21.77 1.13 -9.08
N ARG A 370 -21.14 0.04 -9.53
CA ARG A 370 -21.71 -1.31 -9.51
C ARG A 370 -22.16 -1.76 -8.11
N GLU A 371 -21.37 -1.58 -7.05
CA GLU A 371 -21.76 -1.95 -5.67
C GLU A 371 -22.87 -1.03 -5.13
N TYR A 372 -22.76 0.28 -5.34
CA TYR A 372 -23.84 1.22 -5.03
C TYR A 372 -25.15 0.82 -5.73
N TYR A 373 -25.07 0.48 -7.01
CA TYR A 373 -26.23 0.08 -7.80
C TYR A 373 -26.75 -1.31 -7.48
N LYS A 374 -25.91 -2.24 -7.00
CA LYS A 374 -26.36 -3.53 -6.43
C LYS A 374 -27.24 -3.28 -5.21
N VAL A 375 -26.82 -2.43 -4.28
CA VAL A 375 -27.61 -2.08 -3.08
C VAL A 375 -28.91 -1.36 -3.45
N THR A 376 -28.86 -0.34 -4.30
CA THR A 376 -30.10 0.37 -4.71
C THR A 376 -31.04 -0.52 -5.52
N ASN A 377 -30.51 -1.48 -6.29
CA ASN A 377 -31.31 -2.50 -6.98
C ASN A 377 -32.06 -3.38 -5.99
N VAL A 378 -31.40 -3.81 -4.91
CA VAL A 378 -32.03 -4.63 -3.86
C VAL A 378 -33.15 -3.84 -3.17
N VAL A 379 -32.93 -2.57 -2.85
CA VAL A 379 -33.97 -1.69 -2.27
C VAL A 379 -35.13 -1.47 -3.24
N ALA A 380 -34.86 -1.22 -4.52
CA ALA A 380 -35.88 -1.05 -5.55
C ALA A 380 -36.70 -2.34 -5.78
N LYS A 381 -36.05 -3.51 -5.74
CA LYS A 381 -36.71 -4.82 -5.79
C LYS A 381 -37.56 -5.09 -4.55
N LYS A 382 -37.09 -4.71 -3.35
CA LYS A 382 -37.83 -4.84 -2.09
C LYS A 382 -39.10 -3.98 -2.08
N ALA A 383 -39.01 -2.74 -2.56
CA ALA A 383 -40.18 -1.86 -2.75
C ALA A 383 -41.22 -2.42 -3.75
N HIS A 384 -40.77 -3.17 -4.76
CA HIS A 384 -41.64 -3.91 -5.68
C HIS A 384 -42.30 -5.13 -5.00
N HIS A 385 -41.56 -5.88 -4.18
CA HIS A 385 -42.07 -7.04 -3.45
C HIS A 385 -43.07 -6.68 -2.33
N GLU A 386 -42.96 -5.49 -1.73
CA GLU A 386 -43.91 -4.96 -0.74
C GLU A 386 -45.24 -4.45 -1.37
N GLY A 387 -45.53 -4.78 -2.64
CA GLY A 387 -46.84 -4.59 -3.26
C GLY A 387 -47.14 -3.19 -3.79
N ARG A 388 -46.14 -2.31 -3.99
CA ARG A 388 -46.31 -1.02 -4.69
C ARG A 388 -45.71 -1.06 -6.10
N PRO A 389 -46.42 -1.59 -7.11
CA PRO A 389 -45.90 -1.60 -8.47
C PRO A 389 -45.77 -0.16 -9.00
N PHE A 390 -44.58 0.23 -9.48
CA PHE A 390 -44.33 1.53 -10.14
C PHE A 390 -45.02 1.67 -11.52
N GLY A 391 -45.82 0.68 -11.91
CA GLY A 391 -46.49 0.58 -13.20
C GLY A 391 -45.58 0.07 -14.32
N THR A 392 -46.15 -0.06 -15.51
CA THR A 392 -45.43 -0.45 -16.74
C THR A 392 -44.88 0.78 -17.47
N CYS A 393 -43.76 0.60 -18.16
CA CYS A 393 -43.17 1.62 -19.02
C CYS A 393 -43.98 1.74 -20.32
N PRO A 394 -44.44 2.94 -20.73
CA PRO A 394 -45.21 3.11 -21.96
C PRO A 394 -44.40 2.93 -23.24
N GLU A 395 -43.06 2.91 -23.16
CA GLU A 395 -42.19 2.74 -24.33
C GLU A 395 -41.79 1.29 -24.59
N CYS A 396 -41.41 0.54 -23.54
CA CYS A 396 -40.93 -0.83 -23.67
C CYS A 396 -41.86 -1.89 -23.06
N ASN A 397 -42.98 -1.48 -22.45
CA ASN A 397 -43.94 -2.34 -21.75
C ASN A 397 -43.37 -3.18 -20.58
N GLN A 398 -42.10 -2.97 -20.20
CA GLN A 398 -41.48 -3.61 -19.04
C GLN A 398 -41.88 -2.92 -17.72
N PRO A 399 -41.80 -3.59 -16.57
CA PRO A 399 -41.98 -2.96 -15.27
C PRO A 399 -41.00 -1.79 -15.09
N ARG A 400 -41.51 -0.67 -14.58
CA ARG A 400 -40.67 0.48 -14.25
C ARG A 400 -39.75 0.17 -13.07
N THR A 401 -38.56 0.74 -13.10
CA THR A 401 -37.56 0.60 -12.03
C THR A 401 -37.72 1.63 -10.92
N GLY A 402 -38.54 2.67 -11.13
CA GLY A 402 -38.89 3.68 -10.14
C GLY A 402 -40.13 4.47 -10.53
N TYR A 403 -40.58 5.39 -9.67
CA TYR A 403 -41.76 6.23 -9.95
C TYR A 403 -41.57 7.03 -11.25
N LYS A 404 -42.33 6.66 -12.29
CA LYS A 404 -42.22 7.19 -13.65
C LYS A 404 -40.84 7.04 -14.32
N TRP A 405 -39.98 6.18 -13.78
CA TRP A 405 -38.62 5.97 -14.28
C TRP A 405 -38.47 4.56 -14.87
N CYS A 406 -37.92 4.47 -16.08
CA CYS A 406 -37.58 3.19 -16.71
C CYS A 406 -36.09 3.21 -17.03
N LYS A 407 -35.27 2.54 -16.20
CA LYS A 407 -33.81 2.48 -16.40
C LYS A 407 -33.46 2.08 -17.83
N ALA A 408 -34.01 0.96 -18.34
CA ALA A 408 -33.70 0.47 -19.67
C ALA A 408 -33.93 1.51 -20.79
N CYS A 409 -35.07 2.21 -20.78
CA CYS A 409 -35.35 3.26 -21.77
C CYS A 409 -34.49 4.50 -21.55
N TYR A 410 -34.34 4.94 -20.30
CA TYR A 410 -33.65 6.19 -19.99
C TYR A 410 -32.14 6.08 -20.25
N SER A 411 -31.53 4.93 -19.96
CA SER A 411 -30.12 4.67 -20.32
C SER A 411 -29.88 4.84 -21.82
N VAL A 412 -30.81 4.36 -22.67
CA VAL A 412 -30.74 4.54 -24.13
C VAL A 412 -30.86 6.02 -24.52
N HIS A 413 -31.83 6.74 -23.94
CA HIS A 413 -32.03 8.17 -24.21
C HIS A 413 -30.82 9.00 -23.80
N PHE A 414 -30.25 8.75 -22.62
CA PHE A 414 -29.03 9.39 -22.16
C PHE A 414 -27.83 9.09 -23.08
N ASN A 415 -27.64 7.82 -23.44
CA ASN A 415 -26.54 7.41 -24.29
C ASN A 415 -26.55 8.12 -25.66
N ASN A 416 -27.75 8.42 -26.20
CA ASN A 416 -27.90 9.16 -27.44
C ASN A 416 -27.56 10.66 -27.31
N GLU A 417 -27.53 11.21 -26.09
CA GLU A 417 -27.26 12.62 -25.81
C GLU A 417 -25.83 12.89 -25.32
N PHE A 418 -25.02 11.87 -25.01
CA PHE A 418 -23.67 12.07 -24.45
C PHE A 418 -22.73 12.86 -25.35
N SER A 419 -22.94 12.85 -26.67
CA SER A 419 -22.16 13.67 -27.61
C SER A 419 -22.60 15.13 -27.68
N THR A 420 -23.72 15.50 -27.02
CA THR A 420 -24.31 16.85 -27.09
C THR A 420 -23.79 17.80 -26.02
N TRP A 421 -23.08 17.29 -25.02
CA TRP A 421 -22.51 18.07 -23.93
C TRP A 421 -21.16 17.52 -23.51
N THR A 422 -20.32 18.39 -22.95
CA THR A 422 -19.07 18.03 -22.28
C THR A 422 -18.83 19.03 -21.17
N SER A 423 -18.17 18.58 -20.11
CA SER A 423 -17.67 19.45 -19.04
C SER A 423 -16.30 20.06 -19.36
N GLU A 424 -15.70 19.71 -20.49
CA GLU A 424 -14.27 19.90 -20.80
C GLU A 424 -13.35 19.09 -19.89
N ASN A 425 -13.89 18.11 -19.16
CA ASN A 425 -13.14 17.15 -18.39
C ASN A 425 -13.68 15.72 -18.57
N GLU A 426 -12.83 14.85 -19.12
CA GLU A 426 -13.20 13.47 -19.47
C GLU A 426 -13.58 12.63 -18.24
N GLU A 427 -12.97 12.87 -17.08
CA GLU A 427 -13.29 12.13 -15.85
C GLU A 427 -14.67 12.48 -15.30
N ILE A 428 -15.02 13.77 -15.28
CA ILE A 428 -16.37 14.22 -14.91
C ILE A 428 -17.40 13.71 -15.90
N ASP A 429 -17.10 13.80 -17.20
CA ASP A 429 -18.00 13.34 -18.25
C ASP A 429 -18.30 11.84 -18.08
N LYS A 430 -17.26 11.01 -17.94
CA LYS A 430 -17.41 9.57 -17.66
C LYS A 430 -18.21 9.32 -16.38
N PHE A 431 -17.90 10.03 -15.30
CA PHE A 431 -18.59 9.86 -14.02
C PHE A 431 -20.09 10.19 -14.12
N ILE A 432 -20.46 11.31 -14.76
CA ILE A 432 -21.86 11.70 -14.96
C ILE A 432 -22.58 10.69 -15.88
N GLN A 433 -21.93 10.26 -16.97
CA GLN A 433 -22.49 9.26 -17.88
C GLN A 433 -22.77 7.94 -17.16
N GLU A 434 -21.84 7.45 -16.34
CA GLU A 434 -22.04 6.26 -15.50
C GLU A 434 -23.21 6.44 -14.52
N CYS A 435 -23.35 7.63 -13.91
CA CYS A 435 -24.49 7.98 -13.06
C CYS A 435 -25.82 7.85 -13.81
N GLN A 436 -25.89 8.44 -15.00
CA GLN A 436 -27.09 8.50 -15.82
C GLN A 436 -27.51 7.12 -16.33
N LEU A 437 -26.57 6.33 -16.88
CA LEU A 437 -26.83 4.98 -17.41
C LEU A 437 -27.36 4.02 -16.36
N ASN A 438 -27.00 4.22 -15.09
CA ASN A 438 -27.31 3.27 -14.05
C ASN A 438 -28.38 3.73 -13.06
N SER A 439 -28.82 4.98 -13.17
CA SER A 439 -29.83 5.60 -12.31
C SER A 439 -31.18 4.84 -12.27
N PHE A 440 -31.73 4.70 -11.05
CA PHE A 440 -33.03 4.07 -10.80
C PHE A 440 -34.17 5.07 -10.60
N GLY A 441 -33.84 6.35 -10.61
CA GLY A 441 -34.77 7.45 -10.42
C GLY A 441 -34.06 8.80 -10.46
N ARG A 442 -34.84 9.86 -10.54
CA ARG A 442 -34.38 11.25 -10.58
C ARG A 442 -33.42 11.64 -9.45
N SER A 443 -33.52 11.01 -8.28
CA SER A 443 -32.67 11.29 -7.11
C SER A 443 -31.24 10.76 -7.27
N HIS A 444 -30.99 9.90 -8.25
CA HIS A 444 -29.72 9.23 -8.52
C HIS A 444 -29.14 9.60 -9.88
N CYS A 445 -29.74 10.59 -10.55
CA CYS A 445 -29.35 11.04 -11.87
C CYS A 445 -28.64 12.38 -11.73
N LEU A 446 -27.33 12.40 -11.95
CA LEU A 446 -26.57 13.65 -12.01
C LEU A 446 -26.68 14.27 -13.39
N GLU A 447 -26.77 15.59 -13.43
CA GLU A 447 -26.72 16.37 -14.67
C GLU A 447 -25.43 17.19 -14.76
N TRP A 448 -24.84 17.20 -15.95
CA TRP A 448 -23.97 18.31 -16.33
C TRP A 448 -24.84 19.50 -16.74
N VAL A 449 -24.59 20.66 -16.15
CA VAL A 449 -25.38 21.88 -16.43
C VAL A 449 -24.44 22.99 -16.85
N ASN A 450 -24.69 23.53 -18.05
CA ASN A 450 -23.93 24.68 -18.54
C ASN A 450 -24.14 25.89 -17.60
N PRO A 451 -23.07 26.60 -17.19
CA PRO A 451 -23.16 27.74 -16.28
C PRO A 451 -24.19 28.81 -16.68
N ASN A 452 -24.42 29.00 -17.98
CA ASN A 452 -25.36 29.99 -18.51
C ASN A 452 -26.83 29.70 -18.15
N LYS A 453 -27.11 28.54 -17.55
CA LYS A 453 -28.43 28.15 -17.02
C LYS A 453 -28.71 28.67 -15.62
N PHE A 454 -27.75 29.34 -14.99
CA PHE A 454 -27.91 29.94 -13.67
C PHE A 454 -28.03 31.46 -13.75
N LYS A 455 -28.99 32.01 -12.99
CA LYS A 455 -29.21 33.45 -12.85
C LYS A 455 -29.21 33.85 -11.38
N ASN A 456 -29.05 35.15 -11.13
CA ASN A 456 -29.12 35.74 -9.78
C ASN A 456 -28.18 35.01 -8.80
N ILE A 457 -26.95 34.75 -9.23
CA ILE A 457 -25.95 34.06 -8.42
C ILE A 457 -25.54 35.00 -7.28
N GLN A 458 -25.79 34.59 -6.04
CA GLN A 458 -25.54 35.39 -4.84
C GLN A 458 -24.66 34.59 -3.89
N PHE A 459 -23.56 35.17 -3.41
CA PHE A 459 -22.75 34.58 -2.35
C PHE A 459 -23.59 34.36 -1.07
N LEU A 460 -23.52 33.16 -0.49
CA LEU A 460 -24.21 32.83 0.76
C LEU A 460 -23.24 32.70 1.94
N ALA A 461 -22.20 31.90 1.78
CA ALA A 461 -21.27 31.59 2.85
C ALA A 461 -19.96 31.03 2.29
N ARG A 462 -18.87 31.26 3.03
CA ARG A 462 -17.60 30.57 2.86
C ARG A 462 -17.27 29.86 4.17
N GLY A 463 -16.83 28.61 4.09
CA GLY A 463 -16.36 27.85 5.25
C GLY A 463 -15.08 27.10 4.93
N GLY A 464 -14.59 26.28 5.88
CA GLY A 464 -13.37 25.48 5.68
C GLY A 464 -13.43 24.43 4.57
N PHE A 465 -14.61 24.21 3.97
CA PHE A 465 -14.85 23.24 2.90
C PHE A 465 -15.38 23.92 1.63
N GLY A 466 -14.92 25.15 1.37
CA GLY A 466 -15.23 25.89 0.15
C GLY A 466 -16.35 26.93 0.29
N THR A 467 -16.86 27.36 -0.86
CA THR A 467 -17.76 28.51 -0.99
C THR A 467 -19.12 28.08 -1.52
N ILE A 468 -20.19 28.66 -0.97
CA ILE A 468 -21.58 28.36 -1.34
C ILE A 468 -22.23 29.63 -1.90
N HIS A 469 -22.84 29.49 -3.06
CA HIS A 469 -23.68 30.51 -3.70
C HIS A 469 -25.12 30.03 -3.81
N LYS A 470 -26.08 30.94 -3.77
CA LYS A 470 -27.47 30.73 -4.16
C LYS A 470 -27.61 31.04 -5.64
N ALA A 471 -28.37 30.27 -6.38
CA ALA A 471 -28.69 30.60 -7.77
C ALA A 471 -30.11 30.17 -8.15
N GLU A 472 -30.67 30.84 -9.16
CA GLU A 472 -31.88 30.42 -9.87
C GLU A 472 -31.48 29.55 -11.07
N TRP A 473 -31.94 28.30 -11.11
CA TRP A 473 -31.76 27.40 -12.25
C TRP A 473 -32.93 27.56 -13.23
N ILE A 474 -32.65 28.07 -14.44
CA ILE A 474 -33.65 28.54 -15.43
C ILE A 474 -34.61 27.45 -15.92
N ASP A 475 -34.16 26.22 -16.06
CA ASP A 475 -34.98 25.09 -16.51
C ASP A 475 -35.18 24.04 -15.42
N GLY A 476 -34.28 23.98 -14.44
CA GLY A 476 -34.34 23.04 -13.33
C GLY A 476 -33.91 21.61 -13.73
N PRO A 477 -33.91 20.67 -12.77
CA PRO A 477 -33.44 19.31 -13.01
C PRO A 477 -34.40 18.48 -13.87
N ILE A 478 -33.89 17.42 -14.48
CA ILE A 478 -34.64 16.40 -15.24
C ILE A 478 -35.69 15.79 -14.33
N ALA A 479 -36.93 15.79 -14.82
CA ALA A 479 -38.07 15.20 -14.14
C ALA A 479 -38.41 13.82 -14.74
N GLU A 480 -38.71 13.77 -16.04
CA GLU A 480 -39.12 12.57 -16.77
C GLU A 480 -38.91 12.77 -18.28
N TRP A 481 -38.80 11.68 -19.03
CA TRP A 481 -38.80 11.71 -20.49
C TRP A 481 -40.22 11.88 -21.05
N ASP A 482 -40.40 12.77 -22.04
CA ASP A 482 -41.63 12.86 -22.82
C ASP A 482 -41.51 12.03 -24.11
N PRO A 483 -42.20 10.87 -24.20
CA PRO A 483 -42.12 10.04 -25.39
C PRO A 483 -42.78 10.67 -26.63
N LYS A 484 -43.71 11.62 -26.46
CA LYS A 484 -44.37 12.29 -27.58
C LYS A 484 -43.49 13.39 -28.16
N MET A 485 -42.87 14.19 -27.29
CA MET A 485 -42.01 15.30 -27.72
C MET A 485 -40.55 14.88 -27.92
N LYS A 486 -40.17 13.65 -27.54
CA LYS A 486 -38.81 13.09 -27.59
C LYS A 486 -37.78 14.02 -26.94
N LYS A 487 -38.11 14.50 -25.74
CA LYS A 487 -37.24 15.38 -24.96
C LYS A 487 -37.42 15.16 -23.46
N TRP A 488 -36.42 15.51 -22.67
CA TRP A 488 -36.53 15.58 -21.22
C TRP A 488 -37.46 16.71 -20.77
N LYS A 489 -38.45 16.38 -19.94
CA LYS A 489 -39.18 17.37 -19.14
C LYS A 489 -38.32 17.80 -17.98
N LYS A 490 -38.32 19.09 -17.69
CA LYS A 490 -37.62 19.66 -16.54
C LYS A 490 -38.60 19.99 -15.43
N GLU A 491 -38.15 19.97 -14.18
CA GLU A 491 -39.02 20.16 -13.01
C GLU A 491 -39.65 21.57 -12.96
N LEU A 492 -39.01 22.57 -13.58
CA LEU A 492 -39.56 23.93 -13.63
C LEU A 492 -40.81 24.07 -14.51
N GLU A 493 -41.11 23.13 -15.42
CA GLU A 493 -42.40 23.13 -16.13
C GLU A 493 -43.62 23.06 -15.18
N LYS A 494 -43.38 22.81 -13.87
CA LYS A 494 -44.39 22.73 -12.80
C LYS A 494 -44.22 23.80 -11.70
N LYS A 495 -43.24 24.71 -11.81
CA LYS A 495 -42.88 25.70 -10.76
C LYS A 495 -42.53 27.07 -11.37
N THR A 496 -42.61 28.13 -10.58
CA THR A 496 -42.27 29.49 -11.03
C THR A 496 -40.75 29.77 -10.99
N LYS A 497 -40.01 29.19 -10.03
CA LYS A 497 -38.55 29.27 -9.89
C LYS A 497 -37.97 27.99 -9.27
N TYR A 498 -36.74 27.61 -9.64
CA TYR A 498 -36.00 26.52 -8.99
C TYR A 498 -34.70 27.07 -8.38
N ILE A 499 -34.65 27.14 -7.05
CA ILE A 499 -33.48 27.67 -6.32
C ILE A 499 -32.54 26.52 -5.96
N VAL A 500 -31.25 26.72 -6.21
CA VAL A 500 -30.18 25.78 -5.86
C VAL A 500 -29.10 26.45 -5.03
N ALA A 501 -28.34 25.63 -4.32
CA ALA A 501 -27.04 25.99 -3.79
C ALA A 501 -25.95 25.48 -4.74
N LEU A 502 -25.03 26.36 -5.14
CA LEU A 502 -23.83 26.03 -5.92
C LEU A 502 -22.65 26.01 -4.95
N LYS A 503 -22.06 24.84 -4.73
CA LYS A 503 -20.91 24.69 -3.83
C LYS A 503 -19.63 24.45 -4.63
N SER A 504 -18.65 25.34 -4.49
CA SER A 504 -17.28 25.15 -5.00
C SER A 504 -16.34 24.70 -3.89
N LEU A 505 -15.33 23.90 -4.23
CA LEU A 505 -14.16 23.67 -3.39
C LEU A 505 -13.02 24.57 -3.88
N ASP A 506 -12.16 25.02 -2.97
CA ASP A 506 -11.01 25.84 -3.33
C ASP A 506 -10.10 25.06 -4.30
N ASN A 507 -9.67 25.69 -5.41
CA ASN A 507 -8.87 25.11 -6.51
C ASN A 507 -9.52 23.94 -7.28
N SER A 508 -10.86 23.87 -7.38
CA SER A 508 -11.51 22.76 -8.09
C SER A 508 -11.30 22.75 -9.60
N GLN A 509 -10.71 23.78 -10.21
CA GLN A 509 -10.20 23.77 -11.60
C GLN A 509 -9.30 22.56 -11.92
N ASN A 510 -8.42 22.19 -10.98
CA ASN A 510 -7.55 21.03 -11.07
C ASN A 510 -8.16 19.85 -10.32
N ILE A 511 -9.38 19.45 -10.72
CA ILE A 511 -10.25 18.46 -10.06
C ILE A 511 -9.52 17.67 -8.98
N THR A 512 -9.76 18.06 -7.73
CA THR A 512 -9.22 17.32 -6.60
C THR A 512 -10.05 16.06 -6.41
N ALA A 513 -9.39 14.97 -6.02
CA ALA A 513 -10.03 13.75 -5.54
C ALA A 513 -11.16 14.05 -4.53
N ASP A 514 -10.96 15.09 -3.72
CA ASP A 514 -11.89 15.58 -2.71
C ASP A 514 -13.23 16.04 -3.29
N PHE A 515 -13.23 16.72 -4.45
CA PHE A 515 -14.45 17.17 -5.11
C PHE A 515 -15.31 15.99 -5.56
N LEU A 516 -14.72 15.04 -6.29
CA LEU A 516 -15.45 13.85 -6.72
C LEU A 516 -15.87 12.99 -5.53
N ASN A 517 -15.06 12.90 -4.48
CA ASN A 517 -15.42 12.17 -3.27
C ASN A 517 -16.62 12.78 -2.54
N GLU A 518 -16.71 14.11 -2.49
CA GLU A 518 -17.86 14.79 -1.90
C GLU A 518 -19.14 14.55 -2.72
N VAL A 519 -19.06 14.62 -4.06
CA VAL A 519 -20.18 14.29 -4.95
C VAL A 519 -20.64 12.84 -4.76
N LYS A 520 -19.70 11.89 -4.72
CA LYS A 520 -19.95 10.46 -4.46
C LYS A 520 -20.62 10.23 -3.11
N THR A 521 -20.16 10.92 -2.07
CA THR A 521 -20.72 10.83 -0.72
C THR A 521 -22.16 11.35 -0.68
N SER A 522 -22.46 12.45 -1.39
CA SER A 522 -23.82 12.96 -1.50
C SER A 522 -24.76 11.96 -2.20
N LEU A 523 -24.29 11.29 -3.26
CA LEU A 523 -25.06 10.26 -3.97
C LEU A 523 -25.35 9.03 -3.10
N ARG A 524 -24.39 8.58 -2.28
CA ARG A 524 -24.60 7.48 -1.32
C ARG A 524 -25.75 7.78 -0.35
N CYS A 525 -25.85 9.04 0.06
CA CYS A 525 -26.85 9.51 1.02
C CYS A 525 -28.21 9.85 0.39
N ALA A 526 -28.33 9.82 -0.95
CA ALA A 526 -29.52 10.29 -1.69
C ALA A 526 -30.79 9.44 -1.48
N LEU A 527 -30.68 8.27 -0.83
CA LEU A 527 -31.82 7.42 -0.47
C LEU A 527 -32.70 8.03 0.65
N SER A 528 -32.15 8.97 1.43
CA SER A 528 -32.90 9.64 2.48
C SER A 528 -33.51 10.96 2.01
N ASN A 529 -34.83 11.10 2.18
CA ASN A 529 -35.54 12.37 1.95
C ASN A 529 -35.12 13.49 2.90
N LEU A 530 -34.34 13.17 3.95
CA LEU A 530 -33.83 14.09 4.96
C LEU A 530 -32.52 14.76 4.53
N ILE A 531 -31.87 14.29 3.45
CA ILE A 531 -30.57 14.79 3.01
C ILE A 531 -30.71 15.72 1.80
N ILE A 532 -29.89 16.77 1.76
CA ILE A 532 -29.75 17.67 0.61
C ILE A 532 -29.17 16.86 -0.55
N ARG A 533 -29.90 16.84 -1.68
CA ARG A 533 -29.49 16.07 -2.86
C ARG A 533 -28.50 16.87 -3.67
N CYS A 534 -27.46 16.20 -4.17
CA CYS A 534 -26.69 16.66 -5.32
C CYS A 534 -27.48 16.34 -6.60
N LEU A 535 -27.78 17.38 -7.37
CA LEU A 535 -28.54 17.31 -8.63
C LEU A 535 -27.60 17.22 -9.84
N GLY A 536 -26.37 17.69 -9.71
CA GLY A 536 -25.47 17.76 -10.85
C GLY A 536 -24.17 18.51 -10.55
N ILE A 537 -23.42 18.74 -11.62
CA ILE A 537 -22.16 19.48 -11.62
C ILE A 537 -22.28 20.60 -12.66
N THR A 538 -21.70 21.76 -12.32
CA THR A 538 -21.50 22.88 -13.25
C THR A 538 -20.08 23.42 -13.08
N ARG A 539 -19.74 24.48 -13.80
CA ARG A 539 -18.45 25.15 -13.73
C ARG A 539 -18.64 26.65 -13.63
N HIS A 540 -17.83 27.32 -12.81
CA HIS A 540 -17.87 28.75 -12.65
C HIS A 540 -17.28 29.42 -13.90
N LEU A 541 -17.97 30.43 -14.46
CA LEU A 541 -17.55 31.07 -15.72
C LEU A 541 -16.21 31.78 -15.63
N GLU A 542 -15.97 32.51 -14.54
CA GLU A 542 -14.77 33.34 -14.39
C GLU A 542 -13.56 32.55 -13.88
N THR A 543 -13.71 31.83 -12.77
CA THR A 543 -12.61 31.03 -12.22
C THR A 543 -12.38 29.73 -12.99
N GLY A 544 -13.42 29.13 -13.58
CA GLY A 544 -13.31 27.79 -14.17
C GLY A 544 -13.40 26.67 -13.14
N ASP A 545 -13.72 26.97 -11.88
CA ASP A 545 -13.89 25.99 -10.80
C ASP A 545 -15.15 25.14 -11.02
N TYR A 546 -15.04 23.82 -10.87
CA TYR A 546 -16.22 22.94 -10.81
C TYR A 546 -17.01 23.16 -9.52
N MET A 547 -18.34 23.12 -9.65
CA MET A 547 -19.28 23.35 -8.56
C MET A 547 -20.36 22.26 -8.52
N MET A 548 -20.68 21.80 -7.31
CA MET A 548 -21.83 20.92 -7.06
C MET A 548 -23.12 21.73 -7.10
N ILE A 549 -24.13 21.20 -7.77
CA ILE A 549 -25.49 21.76 -7.78
C ILE A 549 -26.30 20.99 -6.75
N MET A 550 -26.73 21.67 -5.69
CA MET A 550 -27.44 21.06 -4.57
C MET A 550 -28.82 21.68 -4.38
N ASP A 551 -29.78 20.89 -3.89
CA ASP A 551 -31.07 21.45 -3.45
C ASP A 551 -30.84 22.54 -2.40
N TYR A 552 -31.51 23.69 -2.53
CA TYR A 552 -31.39 24.76 -1.55
C TYR A 552 -32.08 24.39 -0.23
N GLY A 553 -31.35 24.44 0.88
CA GLY A 553 -31.88 24.24 2.23
C GLY A 553 -32.55 25.50 2.77
N TYR A 554 -33.82 25.71 2.44
CA TYR A 554 -34.59 26.90 2.87
C TYR A 554 -34.75 27.00 4.40
N GLY A 555 -34.58 25.89 5.13
CA GLY A 555 -34.66 25.84 6.59
C GLY A 555 -33.45 26.41 7.33
N GLY A 556 -32.42 26.94 6.66
CA GLY A 556 -31.23 27.47 7.33
C GLY A 556 -30.32 26.39 7.92
N ASN A 557 -29.46 26.76 8.89
CA ASN A 557 -28.54 25.83 9.57
C ASN A 557 -28.87 25.71 11.06
N MET A 558 -28.47 24.59 11.69
CA MET A 558 -28.74 24.38 13.12
C MET A 558 -28.15 25.46 14.03
N HIS A 559 -27.04 26.12 13.65
CA HIS A 559 -26.45 27.17 14.47
C HIS A 559 -27.35 28.43 14.51
N GLY A 560 -27.94 28.81 13.38
CA GLY A 560 -28.94 29.87 13.30
C GLY A 560 -30.21 29.51 14.08
N TRP A 561 -30.67 28.26 13.98
CA TRP A 561 -31.80 27.77 14.78
C TRP A 561 -31.49 27.76 16.27
N TRP A 562 -30.34 27.25 16.68
CA TRP A 562 -29.87 27.23 18.06
C TRP A 562 -29.79 28.63 18.66
N ASN A 563 -29.23 29.58 17.91
CA ASN A 563 -29.16 30.96 18.35
C ASN A 563 -30.56 31.58 18.47
N ALA A 564 -31.50 31.27 17.56
CA ALA A 564 -32.89 31.72 17.67
C ALA A 564 -33.64 31.09 18.87
N LEU A 565 -33.35 29.81 19.19
CA LEU A 565 -33.96 29.08 20.31
C LEU A 565 -33.42 29.51 21.69
N ASN A 566 -32.16 29.91 21.77
CA ASN A 566 -31.60 30.53 22.98
C ASN A 566 -32.31 31.85 23.37
N TYR A 567 -33.04 32.47 22.43
CA TYR A 567 -33.93 33.61 22.72
C TYR A 567 -35.36 33.20 23.10
N SER A 568 -35.80 31.96 22.86
CA SER A 568 -37.18 31.49 23.14
C SER A 568 -37.35 30.64 24.41
N GLY A 569 -36.26 30.24 25.07
CA GLY A 569 -36.26 29.93 26.51
C GLY A 569 -36.92 28.63 26.99
N SER A 570 -37.00 27.59 26.17
CA SER A 570 -37.68 26.32 26.53
C SER A 570 -36.72 25.11 26.42
N LEU A 571 -36.27 24.60 27.57
CA LEU A 571 -35.44 23.39 27.71
C LEU A 571 -36.07 22.10 27.13
N PRO A 572 -37.41 21.89 27.17
CA PRO A 572 -38.06 20.71 26.59
C PRO A 572 -37.79 20.51 25.09
N ASP A 573 -37.68 21.61 24.33
CA ASP A 573 -37.50 21.56 22.87
C ASP A 573 -36.12 21.01 22.48
N ILE A 574 -35.10 21.24 23.31
CA ILE A 574 -33.73 20.75 23.09
C ILE A 574 -33.66 19.22 23.28
N VAL A 575 -34.38 18.68 24.27
CA VAL A 575 -34.39 17.24 24.57
C VAL A 575 -35.14 16.46 23.50
N GLU A 576 -36.28 16.97 23.04
CA GLU A 576 -37.06 16.34 21.97
C GLU A 576 -36.29 16.32 20.64
N GLN A 577 -35.45 17.33 20.40
CA GLN A 577 -34.60 17.42 19.20
C GLN A 577 -33.37 16.51 19.25
N PHE A 578 -32.76 16.29 20.43
CA PHE A 578 -31.72 15.27 20.60
C PHE A 578 -32.26 13.87 20.34
N LEU A 579 -33.48 13.59 20.80
CA LEU A 579 -34.16 12.33 20.55
C LEU A 579 -34.50 12.15 19.06
N LEU A 580 -34.88 13.21 18.36
CA LEU A 580 -35.11 13.17 16.91
C LEU A 580 -33.82 12.91 16.13
N ALA A 581 -32.70 13.54 16.50
CA ALA A 581 -31.40 13.29 15.88
C ALA A 581 -30.90 11.85 16.12
N ASP A 582 -31.15 11.30 17.31
CA ASP A 582 -30.80 9.91 17.66
C ASP A 582 -31.72 8.89 16.96
N ASP A 583 -33.01 9.20 16.79
CA ASP A 583 -33.96 8.40 16.01
C ASP A 583 -33.61 8.42 14.50
N ILE A 584 -33.17 9.57 13.97
CA ILE A 584 -32.65 9.67 12.59
C ILE A 584 -31.38 8.82 12.42
N LYS A 585 -30.47 8.87 13.40
CA LYS A 585 -29.26 8.04 13.42
C LYS A 585 -29.61 6.55 13.45
N GLN A 586 -30.48 6.11 14.36
CA GLN A 586 -30.92 4.71 14.45
C GLN A 586 -31.66 4.24 13.18
N LYS A 587 -32.53 5.07 12.60
CA LYS A 587 -33.21 4.73 11.33
C LYS A 587 -32.26 4.65 10.15
N MET A 588 -31.14 5.38 10.17
CA MET A 588 -30.06 5.21 9.20
C MET A 588 -29.32 3.90 9.46
N GLU A 589 -28.85 3.63 10.68
CA GLU A 589 -28.15 2.39 11.05
C GLU A 589 -28.98 1.15 10.67
N VAL A 590 -30.26 1.07 11.05
CA VAL A 590 -31.14 -0.08 10.79
C VAL A 590 -31.42 -0.31 9.30
N ASN A 591 -31.46 0.73 8.46
CA ASN A 591 -31.64 0.56 7.01
C ASN A 591 -30.35 0.13 6.28
N PHE A 592 -29.18 0.33 6.89
CA PHE A 592 -27.87 -0.04 6.33
C PHE A 592 -27.30 -1.34 6.94
N GLN A 593 -27.83 -1.80 8.09
CA GLN A 593 -27.32 -2.95 8.83
C GLN A 593 -27.54 -4.34 8.19
N ASN A 594 -28.19 -4.42 7.03
CA ASN A 594 -28.48 -5.71 6.40
C ASN A 594 -27.54 -6.11 5.26
N ASP A 595 -26.38 -5.45 5.05
CA ASP A 595 -25.26 -6.05 4.27
C ASP A 595 -23.93 -5.25 4.20
N PHE A 596 -23.68 -4.21 5.01
CA PHE A 596 -22.51 -3.33 4.77
C PHE A 596 -21.86 -2.80 6.05
N GLU A 597 -21.15 -3.64 6.79
CA GLU A 597 -20.25 -3.19 7.85
C GLU A 597 -18.85 -3.78 7.67
N LYS A 598 -17.90 -2.96 7.18
CA LYS A 598 -16.52 -2.91 7.70
C LYS A 598 -15.63 -1.75 7.21
N ASN A 599 -15.90 -1.09 6.08
CA ASN A 599 -14.96 -0.08 5.53
C ASN A 599 -15.59 1.30 5.23
N MET A 600 -16.31 1.89 6.19
CA MET A 600 -16.92 3.22 6.02
C MET A 600 -16.39 4.25 7.03
N THR A 601 -15.36 5.00 6.64
CA THR A 601 -15.00 6.26 7.30
C THR A 601 -15.91 7.38 6.77
N TYR A 602 -17.08 7.56 7.39
CA TYR A 602 -17.79 8.83 7.29
C TYR A 602 -17.06 9.86 8.17
N HIS A 603 -16.95 11.12 7.76
CA HIS A 603 -16.59 12.19 8.70
C HIS A 603 -17.79 12.35 9.66
N PRO A 604 -17.73 11.90 10.93
CA PRO A 604 -18.90 11.87 11.80
C PRO A 604 -19.53 13.26 11.93
N GLN A 605 -18.68 14.29 11.95
CA GLN A 605 -19.07 15.70 11.99
C GLN A 605 -19.99 16.16 10.85
N ALA A 606 -20.01 15.54 9.66
CA ALA A 606 -20.88 15.97 8.56
C ALA A 606 -22.37 15.67 8.84
N ILE A 607 -22.64 14.56 9.54
CA ILE A 607 -23.97 14.17 10.00
C ILE A 607 -24.31 14.94 11.28
N TYR A 608 -23.37 15.05 12.22
CA TYR A 608 -23.57 15.77 13.49
C TYR A 608 -23.73 17.30 13.35
N THR A 609 -23.33 17.93 12.23
CA THR A 609 -23.40 19.41 12.07
C THR A 609 -24.58 19.93 11.25
N SER A 610 -25.58 19.10 10.90
CA SER A 610 -26.73 19.45 10.03
C SER A 610 -26.44 19.96 8.63
N ARG A 611 -25.16 19.97 8.21
CA ARG A 611 -24.72 20.59 6.96
C ARG A 611 -25.35 19.97 5.70
N LEU A 612 -25.86 18.74 5.83
CA LEU A 612 -26.52 18.00 4.76
C LEU A 612 -28.01 17.75 5.03
N LEU A 613 -28.60 18.28 6.11
CA LEU A 613 -29.99 17.99 6.48
C LEU A 613 -30.98 18.99 5.88
N ARG A 614 -32.15 18.49 5.47
CA ARG A 614 -33.32 19.30 5.13
C ARG A 614 -34.11 19.62 6.38
N LEU A 615 -33.71 20.68 7.08
CA LEU A 615 -34.36 21.07 8.34
C LEU A 615 -35.87 21.33 8.19
N GLU A 616 -36.34 21.80 7.03
CA GLU A 616 -37.76 22.02 6.77
C GLU A 616 -38.63 20.75 6.85
N LYS A 617 -38.04 19.58 6.64
CA LYS A 617 -38.75 18.29 6.66
C LYS A 617 -38.72 17.61 8.02
N LEU A 618 -38.02 18.19 9.00
CA LEU A 618 -37.95 17.67 10.38
C LEU A 618 -39.22 17.98 11.20
N GLY A 619 -40.18 18.68 10.61
CA GLY A 619 -41.51 18.91 11.18
C GLY A 619 -41.68 20.30 11.77
N LYS A 620 -42.86 20.89 11.56
CA LYS A 620 -43.39 21.96 12.40
C LYS A 620 -44.30 21.31 13.46
N GLU A 621 -44.04 21.62 14.73
CA GLU A 621 -44.85 21.59 15.97
C GLU A 621 -46.12 20.73 16.17
N ASN A 622 -46.75 20.05 15.19
CA ASN A 622 -48.12 19.51 15.40
C ASN A 622 -48.38 18.06 14.96
N GLU A 623 -47.37 17.24 14.64
CA GLU A 623 -47.60 15.82 14.27
C GLU A 623 -46.71 14.79 14.97
N VAL A 624 -46.10 15.13 16.12
CA VAL A 624 -45.51 14.11 17.00
C VAL A 624 -46.59 13.61 17.95
N LYS A 625 -47.18 12.45 17.64
CA LYS A 625 -47.96 11.70 18.66
C LYS A 625 -47.01 11.35 19.81
N PRO A 626 -47.42 11.51 21.08
CA PRO A 626 -46.54 11.19 22.20
C PRO A 626 -46.14 9.72 22.12
N ILE A 627 -44.84 9.48 21.98
CA ILE A 627 -44.27 8.14 22.05
C ILE A 627 -44.48 7.65 23.48
N ASN A 628 -45.03 6.43 23.60
CA ASN A 628 -45.37 5.78 24.86
C ASN A 628 -44.25 5.88 25.91
N ASN A 629 -44.66 6.08 27.16
CA ASN A 629 -43.86 6.31 28.38
C ASN A 629 -42.85 5.20 28.77
N GLU A 630 -42.51 4.25 27.91
CA GLU A 630 -41.63 3.11 28.24
C GLU A 630 -40.13 3.40 28.07
N LEU A 631 -39.74 4.51 27.43
CA LEU A 631 -38.31 4.84 27.21
C LEU A 631 -37.63 5.61 28.36
N ARG A 632 -38.32 5.92 29.46
CA ARG A 632 -37.73 6.63 30.62
C ARG A 632 -36.77 5.79 31.47
N SER A 633 -36.55 4.51 31.17
CA SER A 633 -35.75 3.61 32.02
C SER A 633 -34.35 3.26 31.48
N ARG A 634 -33.88 3.89 30.39
CA ARG A 634 -32.46 3.79 30.01
C ARG A 634 -31.70 4.95 30.63
N GLU A 635 -30.85 4.64 31.60
CA GLU A 635 -29.93 5.58 32.23
C GLU A 635 -29.13 6.34 31.16
N ILE A 636 -29.22 7.67 31.20
CA ILE A 636 -28.38 8.57 30.42
C ILE A 636 -26.94 8.37 30.93
N PRO A 637 -25.98 7.92 30.11
CA PRO A 637 -24.58 7.91 30.53
C PRO A 637 -24.17 9.36 30.79
N THR A 638 -23.78 9.62 32.04
CA THR A 638 -23.23 10.91 32.46
C THR A 638 -22.15 11.39 31.48
N LEU A 639 -22.38 12.57 30.88
CA LEU A 639 -21.41 13.36 30.14
C LEU A 639 -20.14 13.58 30.99
N ARG A 640 -19.18 12.66 30.91
CA ARG A 640 -17.81 12.90 31.35
C ARG A 640 -17.01 13.39 30.16
N SER A 641 -16.67 14.68 30.23
CA SER A 641 -15.53 15.34 29.56
C SER A 641 -15.30 14.97 28.09
N PHE A 642 -15.87 15.79 27.19
CA PHE A 642 -15.13 16.13 25.98
C PHE A 642 -13.82 16.78 26.44
N SER A 643 -12.68 16.16 26.15
CA SER A 643 -11.38 16.78 26.35
C SER A 643 -11.28 18.03 25.47
N SER A 644 -10.70 19.07 26.04
CA SER A 644 -10.47 20.38 25.44
C SER A 644 -9.43 20.39 24.30
N ASP A 645 -8.96 19.23 23.84
CA ASP A 645 -7.72 19.13 23.06
C ASP A 645 -7.95 19.01 21.54
N SER A 646 -9.17 19.20 21.05
CA SER A 646 -9.46 19.28 19.61
C SER A 646 -10.07 20.62 19.16
N LEU A 647 -10.06 21.63 20.04
CA LEU A 647 -10.25 23.03 19.65
C LEU A 647 -8.89 23.59 19.26
N ASP A 648 -8.46 23.39 18.01
CA ASP A 648 -7.38 24.22 17.47
C ASP A 648 -7.92 25.65 17.36
N SER A 649 -7.59 26.43 18.38
CA SER A 649 -7.94 27.81 18.60
C SER A 649 -7.19 28.72 17.64
N ARG A 650 -7.51 28.64 16.35
CA ARG A 650 -7.09 29.64 15.34
C ARG A 650 -8.32 30.36 14.79
N GLN A 651 -8.68 31.42 15.52
CA GLN A 651 -9.33 32.66 15.07
C GLN A 651 -10.33 32.55 13.90
N PHE A 652 -11.61 32.34 14.25
CA PHE A 652 -12.72 32.84 13.44
C PHE A 652 -12.87 34.35 13.66
N ASN A 653 -12.14 35.16 12.88
CA ASN A 653 -12.54 36.56 12.67
C ASN A 653 -13.54 36.57 11.51
N LEU A 654 -14.83 36.55 11.84
CA LEU A 654 -15.90 36.99 10.95
C LEU A 654 -15.86 38.52 10.94
N GLU A 655 -15.13 39.11 9.99
CA GLU A 655 -15.39 40.50 9.61
C GLU A 655 -16.73 40.54 8.87
N LEU A 656 -17.78 40.90 9.60
CA LEU A 656 -19.03 41.36 9.01
C LEU A 656 -18.78 42.73 8.35
N PRO A 657 -19.15 42.95 7.07
CA PRO A 657 -19.19 44.29 6.53
C PRO A 657 -20.20 45.12 7.33
N SER A 658 -19.68 46.13 8.01
CA SER A 658 -20.46 47.22 8.59
C SER A 658 -21.01 48.07 7.44
N ASP A 659 -22.24 47.81 7.02
CA ASP A 659 -23.13 48.80 6.40
C ASP A 659 -24.53 48.18 6.21
N MET A 660 -25.33 48.18 7.28
CA MET A 660 -26.79 48.36 7.25
C MET A 660 -27.24 48.77 8.67
N CYS A 661 -27.20 50.07 8.94
CA CYS A 661 -28.12 50.71 9.89
C CYS A 661 -29.49 50.90 9.23
#